data_AF-A0A9R1VZH8-F1
#
_entry.id   AF-A0A9R1VZH8-F1
#
_cell.length_a   1.000
_cell.length_b   1.000
_cell.length_c   1.000
_cell.angle_alpha   90.00
_cell.angle_beta   90.00
_cell.angle_gamma   90.00
#
_symmetry.space_group_name_H-M   'P 1'
#
loop_
_entity.id
_entity.type
_entity.pdbx_description
1 polymer ?
#
loop_
_entity_poly.entity_id
_entity_poly.type
_entity_poly.pdbx_seq_one_letter_code
_entity_poly.pdbx_strand_id
1 'polypeptide(L)'
;MDRVIFRTQVLTRHLKSHHNAATDLLHTAPCVSYSPPELSEPPLNFNTKMLRELLDGQNIADIDYMFNLMMQSNLFCPRERGGKVFVAPDFNQSMEQQREMAMRRIDYFREQGVFDGWFSKKGPEAELWRFAVAETASRLSLGFISFYDLSSSSPMDRVNFRTQVLTRHLNNHHNATTDLLHTAPCVSYSPPELSEPPLNFDTKLLRKLLDGQSIADIDYMFNLMIQSNLFCPRERGGKVFISPDFNQSMEQQREMTMRRLDYLREHGVFDGWFSKKGPEGDLSRFALAESASVFDHSLGIKLGVHFFLWGGAIRFMGTKRHHDKWYKPTETYEVKGCFAMTELGHGSNVRGIETITRYDPSTQEFIISTPCESAQKYWIGGAANHATHTVVFSQLEINGVNQGVHAFIAQIRDSEGNICPNVRIADCGHKIGLNGVDNGRIWFDNLRIPRENLLNSVADVSPDGEYLSAIKDPDQRFAAFLAPLTSGRVTIAASAINTAKVGLAVAVRYSLTRRAFSIKANEPEVLLLDYPSHQRRLLPLVAKTYALNFASNYLKMIYVKRTPESIKTVHVVSSALKAALTWHCMRTLQECREACGGQGLKTENHVGHLKSEYDVQLTFEGDNNVLMQQISKALYAEFLSAKKRNKPIRGLGLEHLNNPAPVIPSHLTSSTLRTTQFQTDIFCLRERDLLQRFVTEVSQHQAQGESREHIFTVMYQLAEDLGRAFADRLVLQTFLDVEATVPSGSLKDVLGLMRSMYSTIVLEEDSSFLRYGYLSVDNAAVVRKEVLKLCSELRPHALGLVSSFGIPDAFLGPIAFNWVDANAWSSV
;
A
#
# COMPACT_ATOMS: atom_id res chain seq x y z
N MET A 1 23.15 -67.82 -28.92
CA MET A 1 24.61 -67.65 -29.01
C MET A 1 25.07 -66.92 -27.78
N ASP A 2 25.65 -67.70 -26.86
CA ASP A 2 26.77 -67.37 -25.97
C ASP A 2 26.73 -66.02 -25.23
N ARG A 3 26.24 -65.96 -23.99
CA ARG A 3 26.80 -66.48 -22.71
C ARG A 3 28.08 -65.76 -22.23
N VAL A 4 27.92 -65.17 -21.03
CA VAL A 4 28.82 -65.32 -19.85
C VAL A 4 30.18 -64.59 -19.98
N ILE A 5 30.54 -63.64 -19.11
CA ILE A 5 31.05 -63.76 -17.71
C ILE A 5 30.95 -62.36 -17.05
N PHE A 6 30.63 -62.15 -15.76
CA PHE A 6 29.98 -62.94 -14.70
C PHE A 6 29.71 -62.03 -13.46
N ARG A 7 28.79 -62.45 -12.56
CA ARG A 7 28.44 -61.91 -11.21
C ARG A 7 27.01 -61.35 -11.03
N THR A 8 26.05 -62.09 -11.56
CA THR A 8 25.27 -63.05 -10.76
C THR A 8 24.97 -62.69 -9.27
N GLN A 9 23.69 -62.42 -9.01
CA GLN A 9 22.83 -63.05 -7.98
C GLN A 9 22.52 -62.42 -6.59
N VAL A 10 21.26 -62.73 -6.20
CA VAL A 10 20.57 -62.65 -4.89
C VAL A 10 20.12 -61.27 -4.38
N LEU A 11 18.99 -60.83 -4.94
CA LEU A 11 17.98 -60.10 -4.21
C LEU A 11 17.12 -61.10 -3.39
N THR A 12 16.59 -60.65 -2.24
CA THR A 12 15.60 -61.31 -1.34
C THR A 12 16.13 -62.23 -0.22
N ARG A 13 15.64 -61.95 1.00
CA ARG A 13 15.77 -62.68 2.28
C ARG A 13 17.08 -62.55 3.08
N HIS A 14 17.16 -61.45 3.85
CA HIS A 14 17.22 -61.62 5.31
C HIS A 14 16.32 -60.60 6.02
N LEU A 15 15.66 -61.06 7.08
CA LEU A 15 14.67 -60.33 7.89
C LEU A 15 15.23 -60.08 9.30
N LYS A 16 14.80 -58.97 9.91
CA LYS A 16 14.49 -58.79 11.35
C LYS A 16 15.48 -59.26 12.43
N SER A 17 15.95 -58.30 13.25
CA SER A 17 16.12 -58.31 14.73
C SER A 17 17.05 -57.14 15.12
N HIS A 18 16.95 -56.36 16.20
CA HIS A 18 15.98 -56.05 17.30
C HIS A 18 16.22 -54.55 17.69
N HIS A 19 15.46 -53.79 18.49
CA HIS A 19 14.20 -53.94 19.26
C HIS A 19 13.52 -52.54 19.42
N ASN A 20 12.20 -52.41 19.67
CA ASN A 20 11.49 -52.17 20.95
C ASN A 20 12.08 -51.06 21.88
N ALA A 21 11.28 -50.15 22.50
CA ALA A 21 9.83 -49.90 22.45
C ALA A 21 9.45 -48.54 23.10
N ALA A 22 8.16 -48.20 23.06
CA ALA A 22 7.41 -47.27 23.93
C ALA A 22 7.50 -45.74 23.69
N THR A 23 6.57 -45.22 22.89
CA THR A 23 5.55 -44.30 23.42
C THR A 23 4.30 -44.33 22.55
N ASP A 24 3.19 -44.82 23.11
CA ASP A 24 1.85 -44.72 22.51
C ASP A 24 1.21 -43.35 22.83
N LEU A 25 0.12 -43.03 22.11
CA LEU A 25 -0.80 -41.90 22.33
C LEU A 25 -0.27 -40.49 22.04
N LEU A 26 -0.37 -40.05 20.77
CA LEU A 26 -0.84 -38.71 20.37
C LEU A 26 -0.97 -38.60 18.84
N HIS A 27 -2.09 -39.07 18.29
CA HIS A 27 -2.50 -38.80 16.91
C HIS A 27 -3.97 -38.38 16.85
N THR A 28 -4.25 -37.12 16.50
CA THR A 28 -5.35 -36.67 15.61
C THR A 28 -5.31 -35.16 15.37
N ALA A 29 -4.30 -34.68 14.62
CA ALA A 29 -4.41 -33.46 13.82
C ALA A 29 -3.32 -33.49 12.74
N PRO A 30 -3.64 -33.41 11.43
CA PRO A 30 -2.63 -33.33 10.40
C PRO A 30 -2.07 -31.89 10.35
N CYS A 31 -0.95 -31.65 11.03
CA CYS A 31 -0.08 -30.54 10.61
C CYS A 31 0.31 -30.78 9.15
N VAL A 32 0.21 -29.75 8.31
CA VAL A 32 0.54 -29.86 6.89
C VAL A 32 2.07 -29.96 6.74
N SER A 33 2.58 -31.18 6.87
CA SER A 33 3.93 -31.49 6.41
C SER A 33 3.95 -31.32 4.89
N TYR A 34 4.57 -30.23 4.43
CA TYR A 34 4.82 -30.00 3.01
C TYR A 34 5.94 -30.94 2.56
N SER A 35 5.61 -32.23 2.45
CA SER A 35 6.37 -33.13 1.60
C SER A 35 6.21 -32.58 0.18
N PRO A 36 7.28 -32.18 -0.52
CA PRO A 36 7.16 -31.79 -1.91
C PRO A 36 6.54 -32.98 -2.65
N PRO A 37 5.55 -32.77 -3.54
CA PRO A 37 4.99 -33.87 -4.31
C PRO A 37 6.13 -34.58 -5.05
N GLU A 38 6.12 -35.91 -5.05
CA GLU A 38 6.93 -36.70 -5.98
C GLU A 38 6.45 -36.35 -7.40
N LEU A 39 7.06 -35.32 -7.99
CA LEU A 39 6.88 -34.94 -9.37
C LEU A 39 7.37 -36.12 -10.21
N SER A 40 6.42 -36.92 -10.70
CA SER A 40 6.64 -37.90 -11.76
C SER A 40 6.77 -37.24 -13.15
N GLU A 41 7.02 -35.94 -13.18
CA GLU A 41 7.51 -35.22 -14.35
C GLU A 41 9.02 -35.45 -14.48
N PRO A 42 9.55 -35.66 -15.70
CA PRO A 42 11.00 -35.67 -15.89
C PRO A 42 11.56 -34.33 -15.42
N PRO A 43 12.67 -34.30 -14.66
CA PRO A 43 13.24 -33.04 -14.22
C PRO A 43 13.56 -32.20 -15.45
N LEU A 44 12.86 -31.06 -15.58
CA LEU A 44 13.28 -30.01 -16.48
C LEU A 44 14.70 -29.63 -16.05
N ASN A 45 15.69 -30.10 -16.81
CA ASN A 45 17.10 -29.71 -16.68
C ASN A 45 17.23 -28.25 -17.15
N PHE A 46 16.61 -27.34 -16.40
CA PHE A 46 16.78 -25.91 -16.51
C PHE A 46 18.23 -25.60 -16.15
N ASN A 47 19.04 -25.42 -17.19
CA ASN A 47 20.42 -25.00 -17.03
C ASN A 47 20.44 -23.54 -16.54
N THR A 48 20.39 -23.36 -15.22
CA THR A 48 20.44 -22.06 -14.54
C THR A 48 21.71 -21.27 -14.90
N LYS A 49 22.80 -21.96 -15.25
CA LYS A 49 24.02 -21.35 -15.79
C LYS A 49 23.77 -20.73 -17.17
N MET A 50 23.08 -21.43 -18.08
CA MET A 50 22.72 -20.89 -19.40
C MET A 50 21.79 -19.68 -19.29
N LEU A 51 20.87 -19.68 -18.31
CA LEU A 51 20.03 -18.51 -18.00
C LEU A 51 20.85 -17.33 -17.45
N ARG A 52 21.82 -17.57 -16.56
CA ARG A 52 22.77 -16.52 -16.12
C ARG A 52 23.65 -16.02 -17.28
N GLU A 53 24.16 -16.91 -18.13
CA GLU A 53 24.94 -16.56 -19.34
C GLU A 53 24.12 -15.74 -20.35
N LEU A 54 22.80 -15.97 -20.45
CA LEU A 54 21.88 -15.18 -21.28
C LEU A 54 21.48 -13.83 -20.67
N LEU A 55 21.48 -13.70 -19.34
CA LEU A 55 21.03 -12.50 -18.62
C LEU A 55 22.18 -11.57 -18.20
N ASP A 56 23.22 -12.10 -17.56
CA ASP A 56 24.39 -11.37 -17.07
C ASP A 56 25.57 -11.41 -18.08
N GLY A 57 25.42 -12.15 -19.19
CA GLY A 57 26.37 -12.14 -20.32
C GLY A 57 27.78 -12.63 -19.97
N GLN A 58 28.80 -11.92 -20.51
CA GLN A 58 30.21 -12.23 -20.24
C GLN A 58 30.68 -11.78 -18.84
N ASN A 59 29.90 -10.97 -18.12
CA ASN A 59 30.30 -10.36 -16.84
C ASN A 59 30.17 -11.31 -15.64
N ILE A 60 29.66 -12.54 -15.84
CA ILE A 60 29.34 -13.48 -14.76
C ILE A 60 30.51 -13.78 -13.82
N ALA A 61 31.74 -13.86 -14.34
CA ALA A 61 32.94 -14.14 -13.55
C ALA A 61 33.32 -12.97 -12.64
N ASP A 62 33.19 -11.72 -13.11
CA ASP A 62 33.45 -10.52 -12.32
C ASP A 62 32.37 -10.29 -11.25
N ILE A 63 31.12 -10.58 -11.61
CA ILE A 63 29.97 -10.55 -10.69
C ILE A 63 30.14 -11.58 -9.57
N ASP A 64 30.44 -12.84 -9.91
CA ASP A 64 30.69 -13.89 -8.91
C ASP A 64 31.97 -13.61 -8.09
N TYR A 65 33.03 -13.01 -8.66
CA TYR A 65 34.22 -12.53 -7.91
C TYR A 65 33.83 -11.49 -6.85
N MET A 66 33.09 -10.45 -7.24
CA MET A 66 32.60 -9.43 -6.32
C MET A 66 31.72 -10.03 -5.21
N PHE A 67 30.79 -10.93 -5.55
CA PHE A 67 29.97 -11.63 -4.55
C PHE A 67 30.82 -12.41 -3.54
N ASN A 68 31.84 -13.13 -4.00
CA ASN A 68 32.76 -13.84 -3.11
C ASN A 68 33.51 -12.89 -2.15
N LEU A 69 34.04 -11.76 -2.64
CA LEU A 69 34.69 -10.76 -1.80
C LEU A 69 33.76 -10.18 -0.72
N MET A 70 32.48 -9.97 -1.05
CA MET A 70 31.49 -9.46 -0.09
C MET A 70 31.12 -10.50 0.96
N MET A 71 30.98 -11.77 0.56
CA MET A 71 30.66 -12.90 1.47
C MET A 71 31.81 -13.22 2.44
N GLN A 72 33.04 -12.88 2.09
CA GLN A 72 34.23 -13.05 2.94
C GLN A 72 34.41 -11.93 3.98
N SER A 73 33.65 -10.84 3.91
CA SER A 73 33.86 -9.65 4.73
C SER A 73 32.66 -9.27 5.59
N ASN A 74 32.88 -9.10 6.89
CA ASN A 74 31.87 -8.67 7.86
C ASN A 74 31.30 -7.27 7.56
N LEU A 75 31.95 -6.47 6.71
CA LEU A 75 31.47 -5.15 6.27
C LEU A 75 30.14 -5.22 5.49
N PHE A 76 29.83 -6.37 4.87
CA PHE A 76 28.60 -6.60 4.11
C PHE A 76 27.53 -7.33 4.92
N CYS A 77 27.70 -7.42 6.24
CA CYS A 77 26.75 -7.98 7.18
C CYS A 77 26.26 -9.40 6.78
N PRO A 78 27.16 -10.38 6.59
CA PRO A 78 26.78 -11.75 6.30
C PRO A 78 25.91 -12.32 7.42
N ARG A 79 24.75 -12.85 7.07
CA ARG A 79 23.80 -13.51 7.98
C ARG A 79 23.60 -14.95 7.58
N GLU A 80 23.83 -15.88 8.48
CA GLU A 80 23.53 -17.29 8.25
C GLU A 80 22.08 -17.62 8.63
N ARG A 81 21.34 -18.30 7.74
CA ARG A 81 20.00 -18.80 8.00
C ARG A 81 19.76 -20.10 7.25
N GLY A 82 19.51 -21.19 7.99
CA GLY A 82 19.26 -22.52 7.40
C GLY A 82 20.45 -23.08 6.62
N GLY A 83 21.68 -22.88 7.12
CA GLY A 83 22.91 -23.35 6.46
C GLY A 83 23.29 -22.57 5.18
N LYS A 84 22.67 -21.42 4.93
CA LYS A 84 23.01 -20.50 3.84
C LYS A 84 23.38 -19.14 4.40
N VAL A 85 24.45 -18.55 3.86
CA VAL A 85 24.88 -17.18 4.18
C VAL A 85 24.26 -16.22 3.18
N PHE A 86 23.80 -15.07 3.66
CA PHE A 86 23.20 -13.99 2.86
C PHE A 86 23.83 -12.65 3.25
N VAL A 87 24.20 -11.84 2.27
CA VAL A 87 24.59 -10.44 2.46
C VAL A 87 23.34 -9.56 2.41
N ALA A 88 23.13 -8.72 3.42
CA ALA A 88 22.01 -7.78 3.49
C ALA A 88 22.40 -6.54 4.30
N PRO A 89 22.06 -5.31 3.84
CA PRO A 89 22.32 -4.09 4.61
C PRO A 89 21.71 -4.15 6.01
N ASP A 90 22.41 -3.56 6.99
CA ASP A 90 21.88 -3.40 8.33
C ASP A 90 21.02 -2.13 8.42
N PHE A 91 19.74 -2.27 8.14
CA PHE A 91 18.77 -1.18 8.09
C PHE A 91 18.46 -0.52 9.45
N ASN A 92 18.99 -1.05 10.57
CA ASN A 92 18.86 -0.42 11.88
C ASN A 92 19.91 0.68 12.10
N GLN A 93 20.91 0.81 11.21
CA GLN A 93 21.93 1.86 11.27
C GLN A 93 21.34 3.22 10.90
N SER A 94 21.71 4.25 11.67
CA SER A 94 21.48 5.66 11.31
C SER A 94 22.16 6.03 9.99
N MET A 95 21.72 7.10 9.33
CA MET A 95 22.34 7.56 8.07
C MET A 95 23.84 7.87 8.20
N GLU A 96 24.31 8.28 9.38
CA GLU A 96 25.74 8.53 9.62
C GLU A 96 26.54 7.22 9.65
N GLN A 97 26.06 6.22 10.39
CA GLN A 97 26.65 4.88 10.41
C GLN A 97 26.64 4.22 9.03
N GLN A 98 25.56 4.39 8.25
CA GLN A 98 25.49 3.90 6.87
C GLN A 98 26.54 4.55 5.97
N ARG A 99 26.82 5.86 6.14
CA ARG A 99 27.88 6.58 5.39
C ARG A 99 29.27 6.09 5.77
N GLU A 100 29.56 5.92 7.06
CA GLU A 100 30.84 5.37 7.52
C GLU A 100 31.06 3.96 6.96
N MET A 101 30.03 3.11 7.04
CA MET A 101 30.08 1.74 6.52
C MET A 101 30.28 1.71 5.00
N ALA A 102 29.67 2.63 4.25
CA ALA A 102 29.89 2.77 2.81
C ALA A 102 31.35 3.12 2.48
N MET A 103 31.96 4.07 3.20
CA MET A 103 33.38 4.39 3.02
C MET A 103 34.28 3.18 3.31
N ARG A 104 34.05 2.47 4.41
CA ARG A 104 34.82 1.27 4.78
C ARG A 104 34.70 0.13 3.74
N ARG A 105 33.53 -0.01 3.09
CA ARG A 105 33.33 -0.95 1.97
C ARG A 105 34.12 -0.54 0.73
N ILE A 106 34.20 0.76 0.42
CA ILE A 106 35.00 1.29 -0.69
C ILE A 106 36.50 1.09 -0.41
N ASP A 107 36.96 1.34 0.82
CA ASP A 107 38.34 1.06 1.25
C ASP A 107 38.67 -0.43 1.10
N TYR A 108 37.81 -1.33 1.59
CA TYR A 108 37.98 -2.77 1.43
C TYR A 108 38.07 -3.20 -0.04
N PHE A 109 37.16 -2.74 -0.92
CA PHE A 109 37.27 -3.06 -2.34
C PHE A 109 38.55 -2.51 -2.98
N ARG A 110 39.06 -1.36 -2.53
CA ARG A 110 40.36 -0.82 -2.95
C ARG A 110 41.52 -1.71 -2.49
N GLU A 111 41.49 -2.20 -1.25
CA GLU A 111 42.49 -3.13 -0.70
C GLU A 111 42.50 -4.49 -1.40
N GLN A 112 41.33 -4.99 -1.83
CA GLN A 112 41.18 -6.21 -2.63
C GLN A 112 41.53 -6.01 -4.12
N GLY A 113 42.14 -4.87 -4.48
CA GLY A 113 42.53 -4.55 -5.85
C GLY A 113 41.35 -4.45 -6.83
N VAL A 114 40.11 -4.29 -6.35
CA VAL A 114 38.94 -4.18 -7.24
C VAL A 114 39.16 -3.02 -8.19
N PHE A 115 39.46 -1.82 -7.71
CA PHE A 115 39.62 -0.65 -8.58
C PHE A 115 40.94 -0.63 -9.40
N ASP A 116 41.74 -1.71 -9.40
CA ASP A 116 43.05 -1.74 -10.05
C ASP A 116 42.93 -1.73 -11.58
N GLY A 117 43.38 -0.60 -12.13
CA GLY A 117 43.30 -0.30 -13.54
C GLY A 117 41.98 0.32 -13.99
N TRP A 118 41.09 0.72 -13.07
CA TRP A 118 39.83 1.42 -13.41
C TRP A 118 40.03 2.57 -14.39
N PHE A 119 41.11 3.34 -14.23
CA PHE A 119 41.44 4.49 -15.08
C PHE A 119 42.57 4.22 -16.11
N SER A 120 43.30 3.11 -16.02
CA SER A 120 44.45 2.81 -16.90
C SER A 120 44.18 1.73 -17.97
N LYS A 121 43.22 0.83 -17.76
CA LYS A 121 42.80 -0.16 -18.76
C LYS A 121 41.96 0.51 -19.86
N LYS A 122 42.17 0.10 -21.11
CA LYS A 122 41.47 0.57 -22.33
C LYS A 122 40.98 -0.61 -23.15
N GLY A 123 39.85 -0.44 -23.85
CA GLY A 123 39.24 -1.47 -24.70
C GLY A 123 37.95 -2.06 -24.10
N PRO A 124 37.21 -2.90 -24.86
CA PRO A 124 35.86 -3.35 -24.50
C PRO A 124 35.79 -4.11 -23.17
N GLU A 125 36.76 -4.98 -22.90
CA GLU A 125 36.86 -5.74 -21.64
C GLU A 125 36.96 -4.82 -20.41
N ALA A 126 37.66 -3.69 -20.53
CA ALA A 126 37.78 -2.71 -19.46
C ALA A 126 36.46 -1.96 -19.20
N GLU A 127 35.62 -1.76 -20.21
CA GLU A 127 34.30 -1.16 -20.04
C GLU A 127 33.29 -2.17 -19.48
N LEU A 128 33.27 -3.41 -20.00
CA LEU A 128 32.46 -4.51 -19.45
C LEU A 128 32.74 -4.71 -17.96
N TRP A 129 34.01 -4.73 -17.58
CA TRP A 129 34.45 -4.87 -16.19
C TRP A 129 34.02 -3.67 -15.32
N ARG A 130 34.14 -2.42 -15.81
CA ARG A 130 33.60 -1.22 -15.12
C ARG A 130 32.08 -1.30 -14.94
N PHE A 131 31.35 -1.77 -15.96
CA PHE A 131 29.90 -1.98 -15.88
C PHE A 131 29.56 -3.03 -14.83
N ALA A 132 30.24 -4.18 -14.81
CA ALA A 132 30.02 -5.25 -13.84
C ALA A 132 30.21 -4.77 -12.38
N VAL A 133 31.23 -3.95 -12.11
CA VAL A 133 31.44 -3.38 -10.77
C VAL A 133 30.40 -2.30 -10.44
N ALA A 134 30.06 -1.40 -11.38
CA ALA A 134 29.03 -0.39 -11.16
C ALA A 134 27.65 -1.01 -10.91
N GLU A 135 27.31 -2.05 -11.66
CA GLU A 135 26.10 -2.84 -11.49
C GLU A 135 26.09 -3.57 -10.14
N THR A 136 27.18 -4.26 -9.78
CA THR A 136 27.25 -5.01 -8.52
C THR A 136 27.20 -4.07 -7.30
N ALA A 137 27.86 -2.91 -7.37
CA ALA A 137 27.75 -1.87 -6.35
C ALA A 137 26.31 -1.33 -6.24
N SER A 138 25.65 -1.06 -7.37
CA SER A 138 24.26 -0.59 -7.41
C SER A 138 23.26 -1.63 -6.90
N ARG A 139 23.54 -2.93 -7.07
CA ARG A 139 22.67 -4.02 -6.59
C ARG A 139 22.70 -4.18 -5.06
N LEU A 140 23.67 -3.58 -4.33
CA LEU A 140 23.91 -3.87 -2.91
C LEU A 140 24.06 -2.67 -1.97
N SER A 141 24.24 -1.44 -2.46
CA SER A 141 24.07 -0.24 -1.63
C SER A 141 23.73 1.02 -2.44
N LEU A 142 22.71 1.76 -1.97
CA LEU A 142 22.45 3.15 -2.37
C LEU A 142 23.67 4.01 -1.99
N GLY A 143 24.38 4.55 -2.99
CA GLY A 143 25.57 5.38 -2.69
C GLY A 143 26.47 5.69 -3.88
N PHE A 144 25.95 6.25 -4.98
CA PHE A 144 26.81 6.96 -5.94
C PHE A 144 27.32 8.26 -5.31
N ILE A 145 28.44 8.19 -4.61
CA ILE A 145 29.23 9.38 -4.23
C ILE A 145 30.03 9.82 -5.47
N SER A 146 29.99 11.11 -5.77
CA SER A 146 30.84 11.71 -6.80
C SER A 146 32.31 11.59 -6.37
N PHE A 147 33.11 10.85 -7.13
CA PHE A 147 34.55 10.79 -6.94
C PHE A 147 35.19 12.16 -7.24
N TYR A 148 35.46 12.94 -6.19
CA TYR A 148 36.51 13.95 -6.26
C TYR A 148 37.85 13.27 -5.95
N ASP A 149 38.74 13.34 -6.93
CA ASP A 149 40.04 12.66 -6.98
C ASP A 149 41.00 13.09 -5.86
N LEU A 150 41.53 12.11 -5.12
CA LEU A 150 42.64 12.27 -4.19
C LEU A 150 43.67 11.12 -4.22
N SER A 151 44.05 10.61 -5.41
CA SER A 151 45.36 9.94 -5.62
C SER A 151 45.62 9.73 -7.12
N SER A 152 46.79 10.00 -7.71
CA SER A 152 48.13 10.18 -7.14
C SER A 152 49.04 10.90 -8.15
N SER A 153 49.80 11.90 -7.68
CA SER A 153 50.92 12.52 -8.42
C SER A 153 51.80 13.28 -7.44
N SER A 154 53.08 13.49 -7.78
CA SER A 154 54.02 14.12 -6.85
C SER A 154 53.59 15.57 -6.51
N PRO A 155 54.01 16.13 -5.36
CA PRO A 155 53.72 17.53 -5.05
C PRO A 155 54.16 18.50 -6.15
N MET A 156 55.26 18.19 -6.82
CA MET A 156 55.83 19.00 -7.90
C MET A 156 54.98 18.96 -9.17
N ASP A 157 54.40 17.81 -9.51
CA ASP A 157 53.52 17.67 -10.69
C ASP A 157 52.20 18.40 -10.48
N ARG A 158 51.64 18.40 -9.27
CA ARG A 158 50.43 19.17 -8.95
C ARG A 158 50.69 20.68 -8.98
N VAL A 159 51.85 21.14 -8.53
CA VAL A 159 52.26 22.55 -8.67
C VAL A 159 52.47 22.91 -10.14
N ASN A 160 53.18 22.08 -10.91
CA ASN A 160 53.41 22.33 -12.34
C ASN A 160 52.12 22.29 -13.16
N PHE A 161 51.21 21.35 -12.92
CA PHE A 161 49.91 21.30 -13.60
C PHE A 161 49.04 22.52 -13.24
N ARG A 162 48.92 22.87 -11.94
CA ARG A 162 48.19 24.08 -11.53
C ARG A 162 48.82 25.35 -12.10
N THR A 163 50.14 25.43 -12.13
CA THR A 163 50.86 26.58 -12.73
C THR A 163 50.67 26.63 -14.24
N GLN A 164 50.67 25.50 -14.96
CA GLN A 164 50.39 25.46 -16.40
C GLN A 164 48.93 25.79 -16.73
N VAL A 165 47.97 25.34 -15.92
CA VAL A 165 46.55 25.70 -16.05
C VAL A 165 46.36 27.19 -15.79
N LEU A 166 46.91 27.72 -14.70
CA LEU A 166 46.89 29.16 -14.39
C LEU A 166 47.61 29.97 -15.47
N THR A 167 48.77 29.53 -15.95
CA THR A 167 49.52 30.21 -17.02
C THR A 167 48.76 30.20 -18.35
N ARG A 168 48.04 29.11 -18.69
CA ARG A 168 47.13 29.10 -19.85
C ARG A 168 45.93 30.03 -19.66
N HIS A 169 45.38 30.11 -18.44
CA HIS A 169 44.28 31.03 -18.14
C HIS A 169 44.73 32.49 -18.23
N LEU A 170 45.89 32.82 -17.66
CA LEU A 170 46.48 34.16 -17.65
C LEU A 170 46.99 34.59 -19.03
N ASN A 171 47.62 33.70 -19.80
CA ASN A 171 48.14 34.04 -21.13
C ASN A 171 47.05 34.09 -22.23
N ASN A 172 45.88 33.49 -22.01
CA ASN A 172 44.75 33.61 -22.96
C ASN A 172 44.01 34.97 -22.85
N HIS A 173 44.35 35.84 -21.90
CA HIS A 173 43.68 37.13 -21.69
C HIS A 173 44.01 38.24 -22.71
N HIS A 174 44.72 37.95 -23.80
CA HIS A 174 45.13 38.96 -24.79
C HIS A 174 44.61 38.77 -26.22
N ASN A 175 43.70 37.82 -26.48
CA ASN A 175 42.96 37.75 -27.75
C ASN A 175 41.55 37.12 -27.62
N ALA A 176 40.91 37.29 -26.45
CA ALA A 176 39.46 37.09 -26.34
C ALA A 176 38.78 38.44 -26.58
N THR A 177 37.94 38.53 -27.62
CA THR A 177 36.97 39.62 -27.76
C THR A 177 36.13 39.72 -26.48
N THR A 178 35.76 40.95 -26.10
CA THR A 178 34.87 41.21 -24.96
C THR A 178 33.43 40.85 -25.27
N ASP A 179 33.19 39.59 -25.63
CA ASP A 179 31.91 38.94 -25.32
C ASP A 179 31.88 38.80 -23.81
N LEU A 180 31.34 39.85 -23.16
CA LEU A 180 30.88 39.76 -21.79
C LEU A 180 30.03 38.50 -21.69
N LEU A 181 30.40 37.57 -20.81
CA LEU A 181 29.55 36.44 -20.45
C LEU A 181 28.24 37.01 -19.91
N HIS A 182 27.25 37.16 -20.81
CA HIS A 182 25.91 37.59 -20.44
C HIS A 182 25.38 36.57 -19.46
N THR A 183 25.33 36.96 -18.18
CA THR A 183 24.72 36.15 -17.13
C THR A 183 23.27 35.91 -17.53
N ALA A 184 22.95 34.68 -17.93
CA ALA A 184 21.56 34.29 -18.13
C ALA A 184 20.79 34.64 -16.85
N PRO A 185 19.69 35.40 -16.93
CA PRO A 185 18.97 35.83 -15.75
C PRO A 185 18.50 34.60 -14.96
N CYS A 186 18.76 34.59 -13.64
CA CYS A 186 18.32 33.50 -12.78
C CYS A 186 16.80 33.34 -12.85
N VAL A 187 16.31 32.10 -12.81
CA VAL A 187 14.87 31.82 -12.77
C VAL A 187 14.29 32.38 -11.48
N SER A 188 13.48 33.44 -11.59
CA SER A 188 12.77 34.04 -10.47
C SER A 188 11.53 33.21 -10.10
N TYR A 189 11.37 32.92 -8.81
CA TYR A 189 10.12 32.36 -8.30
C TYR A 189 8.99 33.39 -8.35
N SER A 190 7.80 32.96 -8.75
CA SER A 190 6.53 33.68 -8.55
C SER A 190 5.52 32.71 -7.94
N PRO A 191 4.78 33.10 -6.89
CA PRO A 191 3.65 32.32 -6.40
C PRO A 191 2.63 32.07 -7.53
N PRO A 192 2.07 30.86 -7.65
CA PRO A 192 1.07 30.57 -8.69
C PRO A 192 -0.21 31.38 -8.49
N GLU A 193 -0.51 31.82 -7.27
CA GLU A 193 -1.63 32.72 -6.95
C GLU A 193 -1.53 34.10 -7.60
N LEU A 194 -0.34 34.51 -8.06
CA LEU A 194 -0.13 35.78 -8.77
C LEU A 194 -0.04 35.63 -10.29
N SER A 195 0.25 34.42 -10.79
CA SER A 195 0.50 34.16 -12.22
C SER A 195 -0.60 33.37 -12.93
N GLU A 196 -1.36 32.55 -12.21
CA GLU A 196 -2.50 31.82 -12.79
C GLU A 196 -3.76 32.70 -12.88
N PRO A 197 -4.71 32.38 -13.78
CA PRO A 197 -5.96 33.13 -13.89
C PRO A 197 -6.77 33.15 -12.58
N PRO A 198 -7.56 34.22 -12.31
CA PRO A 198 -8.47 34.26 -11.18
C PRO A 198 -9.39 33.04 -11.15
N LEU A 199 -9.56 32.44 -9.97
CA LEU A 199 -10.38 31.25 -9.79
C LEU A 199 -11.85 31.56 -10.14
N ASN A 200 -12.41 30.80 -11.08
CA ASN A 200 -13.78 30.99 -11.55
C ASN A 200 -14.83 30.26 -10.70
N PHE A 201 -14.44 29.39 -9.77
CA PHE A 201 -15.32 28.68 -8.83
C PHE A 201 -14.85 28.84 -7.37
N ASP A 202 -15.78 28.68 -6.42
CA ASP A 202 -15.48 28.76 -4.99
C ASP A 202 -14.82 27.46 -4.47
N THR A 203 -13.55 27.58 -4.07
CA THR A 203 -12.76 26.47 -3.52
C THR A 203 -13.24 25.99 -2.15
N LYS A 204 -13.92 26.84 -1.37
CA LYS A 204 -14.51 26.46 -0.08
C LYS A 204 -15.75 25.60 -0.28
N LEU A 205 -16.57 25.90 -1.30
CA LEU A 205 -17.68 25.03 -1.69
C LEU A 205 -17.17 23.69 -2.23
N LEU A 206 -16.11 23.67 -3.04
CA LEU A 206 -15.52 22.42 -3.51
C LEU A 206 -14.91 21.59 -2.35
N ARG A 207 -14.20 22.23 -1.40
CA ARG A 207 -13.77 21.58 -0.15
C ARG A 207 -14.95 21.00 0.64
N LYS A 208 -16.07 21.72 0.72
CA LYS A 208 -17.28 21.24 1.40
C LYS A 208 -17.88 19.98 0.75
N LEU A 209 -17.72 19.79 -0.57
CA LEU A 209 -18.10 18.53 -1.24
C LEU A 209 -17.12 17.38 -0.95
N LEU A 210 -15.84 17.69 -0.70
CA LEU A 210 -14.80 16.70 -0.40
C LEU A 210 -14.81 16.23 1.06
N ASP A 211 -14.98 17.14 2.01
CA ASP A 211 -14.78 16.90 3.44
C ASP A 211 -16.12 16.90 4.22
N GLY A 212 -17.18 17.48 3.65
CA GLY A 212 -18.54 17.45 4.20
C GLY A 212 -18.65 18.07 5.59
N GLN A 213 -19.30 17.34 6.51
CA GLN A 213 -19.44 17.73 7.92
C GLN A 213 -18.15 17.56 8.75
N SER A 214 -17.12 16.90 8.20
CA SER A 214 -15.89 16.55 8.91
C SER A 214 -14.85 17.67 8.98
N ILE A 215 -15.08 18.81 8.28
CA ILE A 215 -14.10 19.91 8.18
C ILE A 215 -13.60 20.38 9.55
N ALA A 216 -14.48 20.51 10.54
CA ALA A 216 -14.10 20.98 11.87
C ALA A 216 -13.14 20.02 12.59
N ASP A 217 -13.37 18.71 12.48
CA ASP A 217 -12.49 17.68 13.07
C ASP A 217 -11.15 17.59 12.33
N ILE A 218 -11.16 17.73 11.00
CA ILE A 218 -9.96 17.75 10.15
C ILE A 218 -9.10 18.97 10.49
N ASP A 219 -9.69 20.17 10.51
CA ASP A 219 -8.99 21.42 10.82
C ASP A 219 -8.50 21.43 12.28
N TYR A 220 -9.28 20.89 13.23
CA TYR A 220 -8.83 20.70 14.62
C TYR A 220 -7.56 19.84 14.67
N MET A 221 -7.59 18.66 14.02
CA MET A 221 -6.49 17.72 14.03
C MET A 221 -5.22 18.27 13.36
N PHE A 222 -5.36 18.96 12.23
CA PHE A 222 -4.22 19.62 11.58
C PHE A 222 -3.59 20.72 12.45
N ASN A 223 -4.41 21.60 13.04
CA ASN A 223 -3.91 22.65 13.92
C ASN A 223 -3.19 22.09 15.15
N LEU A 224 -3.73 21.03 15.75
CA LEU A 224 -3.15 20.36 16.92
C LEU A 224 -1.76 19.76 16.62
N MET A 225 -1.53 19.26 15.39
CA MET A 225 -0.22 18.77 14.95
C MET A 225 0.75 19.91 14.62
N ILE A 226 0.30 20.98 13.95
CA ILE A 226 1.14 22.15 13.60
C ILE A 226 1.72 22.82 14.86
N GLN A 227 0.96 22.86 15.96
CA GLN A 227 1.33 23.59 17.18
C GLN A 227 2.37 22.87 18.07
N SER A 228 2.77 21.63 17.78
CA SER A 228 3.61 20.83 18.67
C SER A 228 4.94 20.39 18.06
N ASN A 229 6.01 20.56 18.84
CA ASN A 229 7.37 20.16 18.48
C ASN A 229 7.53 18.65 18.24
N LEU A 230 6.58 17.81 18.69
CA LEU A 230 6.54 16.36 18.40
C LEU A 230 6.33 16.06 16.90
N PHE A 231 5.80 17.02 16.14
CA PHE A 231 5.59 16.93 14.69
C PHE A 231 6.73 17.59 13.90
N CYS A 232 7.81 17.97 14.58
CA CYS A 232 9.07 18.47 14.03
C CYS A 232 8.88 19.66 13.05
N PRO A 233 8.34 20.80 13.52
CA PRO A 233 8.21 22.01 12.71
C PRO A 233 9.59 22.51 12.24
N ARG A 234 9.68 22.88 10.96
CA ARG A 234 10.88 23.37 10.28
C ARG A 234 10.54 24.59 9.44
N GLU A 235 11.29 25.68 9.59
CA GLU A 235 11.11 26.87 8.77
C GLU A 235 11.96 26.80 7.50
N ARG A 236 11.34 26.99 6.33
CA ARG A 236 11.99 27.05 5.01
C ARG A 236 11.25 28.06 4.14
N GLY A 237 11.98 28.95 3.45
CA GLY A 237 11.39 29.92 2.53
C GLY A 237 10.25 30.78 3.13
N GLY A 238 10.35 31.15 4.41
CA GLY A 238 9.34 31.94 5.12
C GLY A 238 8.04 31.19 5.48
N LYS A 239 8.04 29.85 5.45
CA LYS A 239 6.91 29.00 5.87
C LYS A 239 7.37 27.90 6.83
N VAL A 240 6.47 27.49 7.71
CA VAL A 240 6.66 26.34 8.62
C VAL A 240 6.08 25.08 7.97
N PHE A 241 6.87 24.01 7.93
CA PHE A 241 6.49 22.68 7.48
C PHE A 241 6.64 21.68 8.63
N ILE A 242 5.80 20.65 8.67
CA ILE A 242 5.91 19.54 9.63
C ILE A 242 6.16 18.23 8.88
N SER A 243 7.08 17.41 9.38
CA SER A 243 7.45 16.14 8.76
C SER A 243 8.05 15.19 9.79
N PRO A 244 7.87 13.86 9.71
CA PRO A 244 8.66 12.91 10.47
C PRO A 244 10.17 13.15 10.31
N ASP A 245 10.96 12.89 11.36
CA ASP A 245 12.42 13.02 11.25
C ASP A 245 13.04 11.75 10.66
N PHE A 246 13.28 11.76 9.35
CA PHE A 246 13.83 10.64 8.59
C PHE A 246 15.27 10.23 8.96
N ASN A 247 15.92 10.92 9.92
CA ASN A 247 17.18 10.49 10.51
C ASN A 247 17.01 9.44 11.63
N GLN A 248 15.80 9.31 12.18
CA GLN A 248 15.50 8.45 13.31
C GLN A 248 15.63 6.96 12.96
N SER A 249 16.26 6.18 13.86
CA SER A 249 16.23 4.70 13.78
C SER A 249 14.80 4.16 13.91
N MET A 250 14.59 2.88 13.59
CA MET A 250 13.30 2.22 13.76
C MET A 250 12.76 2.35 15.20
N GLU A 251 13.62 2.23 16.20
CA GLU A 251 13.30 2.34 17.63
C GLU A 251 12.89 3.77 18.00
N GLN A 252 13.63 4.77 17.50
CA GLN A 252 13.33 6.19 17.72
C GLN A 252 12.01 6.60 17.04
N GLN A 253 11.73 6.09 15.84
CA GLN A 253 10.44 6.30 15.17
C GLN A 253 9.28 5.69 16.00
N ARG A 254 9.45 4.48 16.54
CA ARG A 254 8.45 3.82 17.41
C ARG A 254 8.18 4.61 18.69
N GLU A 255 9.22 5.09 19.37
CA GLU A 255 9.07 5.96 20.54
C GLU A 255 8.33 7.26 20.17
N MET A 256 8.72 7.90 19.07
CA MET A 256 8.11 9.15 18.62
C MET A 256 6.64 8.97 18.22
N THR A 257 6.28 7.87 17.56
CA THR A 257 4.87 7.54 17.27
C THR A 257 4.06 7.37 18.56
N MET A 258 4.61 6.72 19.60
CA MET A 258 3.93 6.61 20.91
C MET A 258 3.77 7.97 21.60
N ARG A 259 4.80 8.82 21.60
CA ARG A 259 4.73 10.18 22.18
C ARG A 259 3.70 11.06 21.46
N ARG A 260 3.56 10.92 20.14
CA ARG A 260 2.49 11.56 19.37
C ARG A 260 1.10 11.05 19.77
N LEU A 261 0.93 9.74 19.98
CA LEU A 261 -0.34 9.16 20.45
C LEU A 261 -0.73 9.68 21.85
N ASP A 262 0.22 9.74 22.79
CA ASP A 262 -0.03 10.24 24.14
C ASP A 262 -0.40 11.73 24.14
N TYR A 263 0.28 12.55 23.31
CA TYR A 263 -0.09 13.96 23.10
C TYR A 263 -1.53 14.12 22.54
N LEU A 264 -1.92 13.30 21.55
CA LEU A 264 -3.29 13.34 21.01
C LEU A 264 -4.33 12.91 22.06
N ARG A 265 -4.03 11.89 22.88
CA ARG A 265 -4.87 11.48 24.02
C ARG A 265 -5.04 12.61 25.02
N GLU A 266 -3.97 13.29 25.39
CA GLU A 266 -3.97 14.39 26.37
C GLU A 266 -4.79 15.60 25.91
N HIS A 267 -4.97 15.77 24.60
CA HIS A 267 -5.84 16.79 23.99
C HIS A 267 -7.23 16.24 23.63
N GLY A 268 -7.66 15.15 24.27
CA GLY A 268 -9.03 14.61 24.15
C GLY A 268 -9.41 14.10 22.77
N VAL A 269 -8.44 13.85 21.86
CA VAL A 269 -8.74 13.43 20.48
C VAL A 269 -9.53 12.11 20.43
N PHE A 270 -9.32 11.24 21.42
CA PHE A 270 -9.98 9.94 21.52
C PHE A 270 -11.26 9.96 22.38
N ASP A 271 -11.67 11.14 22.89
CA ASP A 271 -12.74 11.24 23.87
C ASP A 271 -14.10 10.86 23.30
N GLY A 272 -14.60 9.74 23.81
CA GLY A 272 -15.87 9.17 23.44
C GLY A 272 -15.87 8.36 22.15
N TRP A 273 -14.71 7.91 21.66
CA TRP A 273 -14.64 7.06 20.46
C TRP A 273 -15.45 5.76 20.58
N PHE A 274 -15.74 5.21 21.76
CA PHE A 274 -16.66 4.08 21.92
C PHE A 274 -17.95 4.44 22.67
N SER A 275 -17.93 5.46 23.52
CA SER A 275 -19.12 5.91 24.27
C SER A 275 -20.07 6.82 23.47
N LYS A 276 -19.59 7.66 22.53
CA LYS A 276 -20.45 8.38 21.58
C LYS A 276 -20.98 7.42 20.51
N LYS A 277 -22.30 7.25 20.44
CA LYS A 277 -22.96 6.37 19.47
C LYS A 277 -23.55 7.17 18.31
N GLY A 278 -23.56 6.54 17.12
CA GLY A 278 -24.28 7.04 15.94
C GLY A 278 -23.36 7.53 14.82
N PRO A 279 -23.95 7.92 13.67
CA PRO A 279 -23.18 8.22 12.45
C PRO A 279 -22.18 9.37 12.59
N GLU A 280 -22.52 10.41 13.34
CA GLU A 280 -21.66 11.59 13.53
C GLU A 280 -20.37 11.23 14.27
N GLY A 281 -20.46 10.45 15.37
CA GLY A 281 -19.30 9.99 16.12
C GLY A 281 -18.41 9.03 15.31
N ASP A 282 -19.00 8.18 14.47
CA ASP A 282 -18.21 7.33 13.56
C ASP A 282 -17.53 8.14 12.44
N LEU A 283 -18.18 9.17 11.89
CA LEU A 283 -17.58 10.06 10.89
C LEU A 283 -16.45 10.94 11.47
N SER A 284 -16.64 11.48 12.68
CA SER A 284 -15.63 12.24 13.42
C SER A 284 -14.38 11.39 13.69
N ARG A 285 -14.56 10.15 14.16
CA ARG A 285 -13.47 9.17 14.34
C ARG A 285 -12.70 8.90 13.04
N PHE A 286 -13.39 8.74 11.90
CA PHE A 286 -12.71 8.62 10.60
C PHE A 286 -11.91 9.88 10.25
N ALA A 287 -12.51 11.07 10.42
CA ALA A 287 -11.90 12.36 10.13
C ALA A 287 -10.60 12.60 10.91
N LEU A 288 -10.59 12.30 12.20
CA LEU A 288 -9.41 12.43 13.06
C LEU A 288 -8.31 11.43 12.67
N ALA A 289 -8.67 10.16 12.41
CA ALA A 289 -7.72 9.10 12.05
C ALA A 289 -7.13 9.27 10.62
N GLU A 290 -7.94 9.71 9.65
CA GLU A 290 -7.46 9.98 8.30
C GLU A 290 -6.57 11.24 8.26
N SER A 291 -6.83 12.23 9.12
CA SER A 291 -5.98 13.42 9.27
C SER A 291 -4.64 13.11 9.95
N ALA A 292 -4.61 12.26 11.00
CA ALA A 292 -3.35 11.74 11.56
C ALA A 292 -2.47 11.07 10.50
N SER A 293 -3.09 10.30 9.61
CA SER A 293 -2.39 9.54 8.57
C SER A 293 -1.71 10.43 7.51
N VAL A 294 -2.22 11.65 7.29
CA VAL A 294 -1.64 12.63 6.34
C VAL A 294 -0.28 13.14 6.81
N PHE A 295 0.00 13.15 8.12
CA PHE A 295 1.31 13.50 8.66
C PHE A 295 2.28 12.31 8.67
N ASP A 296 1.86 11.19 9.24
CA ASP A 296 2.70 10.01 9.50
C ASP A 296 1.83 8.75 9.39
N HIS A 297 2.11 7.88 8.43
CA HIS A 297 1.31 6.68 8.26
C HIS A 297 1.49 5.71 9.43
N SER A 298 2.64 5.72 10.13
CA SER A 298 2.85 4.89 11.33
C SER A 298 1.88 5.28 12.44
N LEU A 299 1.66 6.58 12.63
CA LEU A 299 0.68 7.12 13.58
C LEU A 299 -0.75 6.69 13.21
N GLY A 300 -1.12 6.85 11.93
CA GLY A 300 -2.40 6.38 11.40
C GLY A 300 -2.65 4.87 11.60
N ILE A 301 -1.65 4.04 11.33
CA ILE A 301 -1.75 2.57 11.50
C ILE A 301 -1.78 2.16 12.98
N LYS A 302 -1.06 2.84 13.87
CA LYS A 302 -1.16 2.58 15.32
C LYS A 302 -2.56 2.90 15.86
N LEU A 303 -3.16 4.00 15.41
CA LEU A 303 -4.58 4.31 15.69
C LEU A 303 -5.51 3.24 15.10
N GLY A 304 -5.27 2.83 13.85
CA GLY A 304 -6.01 1.78 13.15
C GLY A 304 -6.05 0.46 13.92
N VAL A 305 -4.88 -0.08 14.26
CA VAL A 305 -4.75 -1.35 14.99
C VAL A 305 -5.44 -1.28 16.35
N HIS A 306 -5.26 -0.18 17.09
CA HIS A 306 -5.82 -0.08 18.43
C HIS A 306 -7.34 0.17 18.42
N PHE A 307 -7.79 1.24 17.76
CA PHE A 307 -9.17 1.69 17.86
C PHE A 307 -10.12 1.01 16.88
N PHE A 308 -9.65 0.65 15.67
CA PHE A 308 -10.49 0.07 14.62
C PHE A 308 -10.42 -1.45 14.60
N LEU A 309 -9.25 -2.06 14.85
CA LEU A 309 -9.12 -3.52 14.89
C LEU A 309 -9.39 -4.10 16.28
N TRP A 310 -8.59 -3.76 17.31
CA TRP A 310 -8.84 -4.23 18.68
C TRP A 310 -10.18 -3.72 19.23
N GLY A 311 -10.39 -2.40 19.22
CA GLY A 311 -11.63 -1.79 19.72
C GLY A 311 -12.85 -2.13 18.86
N GLY A 312 -12.69 -2.25 17.54
CA GLY A 312 -13.75 -2.71 16.63
C GLY A 312 -14.11 -4.18 16.83
N ALA A 313 -13.14 -5.05 17.09
CA ALA A 313 -13.39 -6.45 17.45
C ALA A 313 -14.25 -6.55 18.72
N ILE A 314 -13.92 -5.79 19.77
CA ILE A 314 -14.75 -5.70 20.98
C ILE A 314 -16.15 -5.17 20.64
N ARG A 315 -16.26 -4.10 19.84
CA ARG A 315 -17.55 -3.46 19.48
C ARG A 315 -18.48 -4.32 18.64
N PHE A 316 -17.95 -5.17 17.75
CA PHE A 316 -18.75 -5.96 16.81
C PHE A 316 -18.89 -7.44 17.20
N MET A 317 -17.86 -8.02 17.81
CA MET A 317 -17.86 -9.43 18.22
C MET A 317 -18.14 -9.59 19.72
N GLY A 318 -18.00 -8.53 20.52
CA GLY A 318 -18.33 -8.53 21.94
C GLY A 318 -19.81 -8.26 22.23
N THR A 319 -20.24 -8.76 23.39
CA THR A 319 -21.52 -8.43 24.06
C THR A 319 -21.31 -7.41 25.19
N LYS A 320 -22.38 -7.02 25.90
CA LYS A 320 -22.34 -6.04 27.01
C LYS A 320 -21.20 -6.30 28.02
N ARG A 321 -20.93 -7.57 28.40
CA ARG A 321 -19.83 -7.93 29.34
C ARG A 321 -18.46 -7.42 28.88
N HIS A 322 -18.23 -7.39 27.57
CA HIS A 322 -17.00 -6.93 26.95
C HIS A 322 -16.97 -5.40 26.83
N HIS A 323 -18.10 -4.81 26.44
CA HIS A 323 -18.24 -3.36 26.30
C HIS A 323 -18.01 -2.65 27.64
N ASP A 324 -18.65 -3.14 28.71
CA ASP A 324 -18.50 -2.61 30.07
C ASP A 324 -17.06 -2.72 30.57
N LYS A 325 -16.37 -3.84 30.30
CA LYS A 325 -15.01 -4.12 30.78
C LYS A 325 -13.92 -3.38 29.99
N TRP A 326 -14.04 -3.29 28.67
CA TRP A 326 -12.91 -2.94 27.80
C TRP A 326 -13.02 -1.59 27.09
N TYR A 327 -14.20 -0.98 26.95
CA TYR A 327 -14.32 0.29 26.23
C TYR A 327 -13.53 1.42 26.90
N LYS A 328 -13.73 1.69 28.20
CA LYS A 328 -13.06 2.82 28.86
C LYS A 328 -11.53 2.65 28.94
N PRO A 329 -10.97 1.46 29.25
CA PRO A 329 -9.52 1.23 29.18
C PRO A 329 -8.94 1.33 27.75
N THR A 330 -9.75 1.08 26.71
CA THR A 330 -9.35 1.28 25.31
C THR A 330 -9.39 2.78 24.92
N GLU A 331 -10.43 3.53 25.30
CA GLU A 331 -10.50 5.00 25.05
C GLU A 331 -9.32 5.74 25.69
N THR A 332 -8.94 5.36 26.91
CA THR A 332 -7.89 6.01 27.71
C THR A 332 -6.47 5.52 27.40
N TYR A 333 -6.32 4.50 26.54
CA TYR A 333 -5.04 3.85 26.24
C TYR A 333 -4.36 3.14 27.44
N GLU A 334 -5.10 2.95 28.56
CA GLU A 334 -4.71 2.10 29.70
C GLU A 334 -4.47 0.65 29.24
N VAL A 335 -5.39 0.12 28.42
CA VAL A 335 -5.23 -1.14 27.71
C VAL A 335 -4.74 -0.84 26.30
N LYS A 336 -3.48 -1.19 26.03
CA LYS A 336 -2.89 -1.12 24.68
C LYS A 336 -3.19 -2.45 23.98
N GLY A 337 -4.10 -2.41 23.00
CA GLY A 337 -4.61 -3.59 22.31
C GLY A 337 -4.12 -3.75 20.87
N CYS A 338 -3.85 -4.99 20.44
CA CYS A 338 -3.57 -5.37 19.05
C CYS A 338 -4.50 -6.49 18.52
N PHE A 339 -4.33 -6.89 17.26
CA PHE A 339 -5.25 -7.78 16.53
C PHE A 339 -4.48 -8.94 15.87
N ALA A 340 -4.50 -10.11 16.51
CA ALA A 340 -3.74 -11.29 16.14
C ALA A 340 -4.55 -12.28 15.29
N MET A 341 -4.79 -11.91 14.04
CA MET A 341 -5.44 -12.77 13.03
C MET A 341 -4.42 -13.55 12.19
N THR A 342 -3.65 -12.83 11.36
CA THR A 342 -2.67 -13.36 10.41
C THR A 342 -1.61 -14.24 11.06
N GLU A 343 -1.24 -15.30 10.36
CA GLU A 343 -0.17 -16.23 10.71
C GLU A 343 0.89 -16.30 9.61
N LEU A 344 2.06 -16.87 9.93
CA LEU A 344 3.14 -17.05 8.94
C LEU A 344 2.68 -17.90 7.74
N GLY A 345 1.89 -18.96 7.96
CA GLY A 345 1.29 -19.75 6.89
C GLY A 345 0.03 -19.14 6.25
N HIS A 346 -0.68 -18.26 6.96
CA HIS A 346 -2.06 -17.89 6.63
C HIS A 346 -2.33 -16.38 6.73
N GLY A 347 -2.28 -15.71 5.56
CA GLY A 347 -2.76 -14.35 5.35
C GLY A 347 -4.21 -14.32 4.84
N SER A 348 -4.40 -14.36 3.51
CA SER A 348 -5.72 -14.26 2.87
C SER A 348 -6.67 -15.43 3.21
N ASN A 349 -6.13 -16.64 3.43
CA ASN A 349 -6.93 -17.80 3.80
C ASN A 349 -7.12 -17.91 5.33
N VAL A 350 -7.85 -16.96 5.91
CA VAL A 350 -8.13 -16.91 7.36
C VAL A 350 -8.89 -18.16 7.85
N ARG A 351 -9.62 -18.87 6.98
CA ARG A 351 -10.27 -20.16 7.34
C ARG A 351 -9.27 -21.24 7.73
N GLY A 352 -8.07 -21.19 7.15
CA GLY A 352 -7.03 -22.20 7.32
C GLY A 352 -6.06 -21.92 8.46
N ILE A 353 -6.26 -20.88 9.29
CA ILE A 353 -5.35 -20.59 10.41
C ILE A 353 -5.19 -21.80 11.33
N GLU A 354 -3.98 -21.96 11.85
CA GLU A 354 -3.49 -23.15 12.54
C GLU A 354 -3.45 -22.98 14.06
N THR A 355 -3.51 -21.75 14.61
CA THR A 355 -3.64 -21.55 16.08
C THR A 355 -4.92 -22.22 16.60
N ILE A 356 -4.81 -23.05 17.64
CA ILE A 356 -5.93 -23.79 18.22
C ILE A 356 -6.31 -23.19 19.58
N THR A 357 -7.59 -23.22 19.92
CA THR A 357 -8.09 -22.89 21.26
C THR A 357 -9.04 -23.97 21.74
N ARG A 358 -8.72 -24.61 22.88
CA ARG A 358 -9.52 -25.69 23.47
C ARG A 358 -10.28 -25.19 24.69
N TYR A 359 -11.52 -25.62 24.87
CA TYR A 359 -12.26 -25.36 26.12
C TYR A 359 -11.97 -26.42 27.18
N ASP A 360 -11.75 -25.99 28.43
CA ASP A 360 -11.56 -26.81 29.62
C ASP A 360 -12.75 -26.58 30.59
N PRO A 361 -13.77 -27.46 30.62
CA PRO A 361 -14.92 -27.31 31.50
C PRO A 361 -14.58 -27.41 32.99
N SER A 362 -13.43 -27.99 33.35
CA SER A 362 -13.05 -28.22 34.75
C SER A 362 -12.61 -26.93 35.45
N THR A 363 -11.98 -26.01 34.71
CA THR A 363 -11.56 -24.69 35.19
C THR A 363 -12.39 -23.54 34.60
N GLN A 364 -13.25 -23.82 33.60
CA GLN A 364 -13.98 -22.83 32.81
C GLN A 364 -13.05 -21.85 32.09
N GLU A 365 -12.03 -22.39 31.43
CA GLU A 365 -11.01 -21.64 30.71
C GLU A 365 -10.90 -22.09 29.25
N PHE A 366 -10.37 -21.20 28.42
CA PHE A 366 -9.85 -21.55 27.11
C PHE A 366 -8.33 -21.66 27.14
N ILE A 367 -7.79 -22.67 26.48
CA ILE A 367 -6.35 -22.95 26.35
C ILE A 367 -5.93 -22.65 24.91
N ILE A 368 -5.18 -21.57 24.70
CA ILE A 368 -4.68 -21.15 23.38
C ILE A 368 -3.28 -21.74 23.14
N SER A 369 -3.10 -22.42 22.01
CA SER A 369 -1.82 -23.04 21.66
C SER A 369 -1.46 -22.81 20.19
N THR A 370 -0.18 -22.50 19.93
CA THR A 370 0.42 -22.39 18.60
C THR A 370 1.10 -23.73 18.27
N PRO A 371 0.49 -24.62 17.45
CA PRO A 371 0.96 -26.00 17.31
C PRO A 371 2.25 -26.16 16.49
N CYS A 372 2.58 -25.19 15.64
CA CYS A 372 3.70 -25.25 14.70
C CYS A 372 4.23 -23.83 14.41
N GLU A 373 5.41 -23.73 13.78
CA GLU A 373 6.03 -22.43 13.47
C GLU A 373 5.27 -21.65 12.38
N SER A 374 4.53 -22.32 11.48
CA SER A 374 3.64 -21.67 10.51
C SER A 374 2.39 -21.04 11.16
N ALA A 375 1.93 -21.61 12.27
CA ALA A 375 0.83 -21.08 13.09
C ALA A 375 1.18 -19.84 13.91
N GLN A 376 2.46 -19.41 13.95
CA GLN A 376 2.83 -18.21 14.70
C GLN A 376 2.03 -17.01 14.17
N LYS A 377 1.44 -16.22 15.05
CA LYS A 377 0.81 -14.96 14.65
C LYS A 377 1.88 -14.04 14.10
N TYR A 378 1.62 -13.37 12.98
CA TYR A 378 2.65 -12.71 12.18
C TYR A 378 2.16 -11.37 11.62
N TRP A 379 3.04 -10.37 11.55
CA TRP A 379 2.74 -8.96 11.21
C TRP A 379 1.84 -8.21 12.21
N ILE A 380 1.72 -8.68 13.46
CA ILE A 380 0.76 -8.11 14.43
C ILE A 380 1.24 -6.73 14.92
N GLY A 381 0.70 -5.66 14.34
CA GLY A 381 1.05 -4.29 14.71
C GLY A 381 0.86 -4.04 16.21
N GLY A 382 1.81 -3.41 16.87
CA GLY A 382 1.76 -3.19 18.32
C GLY A 382 2.26 -4.36 19.17
N ALA A 383 2.36 -5.58 18.64
CA ALA A 383 2.71 -6.73 19.47
C ALA A 383 4.17 -6.73 19.93
N ALA A 384 5.10 -6.22 19.10
CA ALA A 384 6.53 -6.34 19.39
C ALA A 384 6.92 -5.60 20.67
N ASN A 385 6.43 -4.36 20.87
CA ASN A 385 6.82 -3.52 22.01
C ASN A 385 5.63 -3.03 22.86
N HIS A 386 4.53 -2.62 22.24
CA HIS A 386 3.58 -1.71 22.91
C HIS A 386 2.27 -2.32 23.43
N ALA A 387 1.82 -3.44 22.88
CA ALA A 387 0.51 -4.02 23.22
C ALA A 387 0.57 -4.88 24.49
N THR A 388 -0.36 -4.59 25.40
CA THR A 388 -0.63 -5.35 26.62
C THR A 388 -1.60 -6.51 26.39
N HIS A 389 -2.52 -6.35 25.43
CA HIS A 389 -3.59 -7.28 25.13
C HIS A 389 -3.72 -7.48 23.62
N THR A 390 -4.30 -8.60 23.22
CA THR A 390 -4.59 -8.90 21.82
C THR A 390 -5.93 -9.61 21.66
N VAL A 391 -6.60 -9.37 20.54
CA VAL A 391 -7.66 -10.28 20.06
C VAL A 391 -7.00 -11.39 19.24
N VAL A 392 -6.97 -12.61 19.75
CA VAL A 392 -6.46 -13.80 19.04
C VAL A 392 -7.59 -14.41 18.23
N PHE A 393 -7.36 -14.66 16.94
CA PHE A 393 -8.22 -15.53 16.14
C PHE A 393 -7.63 -16.94 16.11
N SER A 394 -8.46 -17.96 16.33
CA SER A 394 -8.02 -19.35 16.42
C SER A 394 -9.15 -20.33 16.09
N GLN A 395 -8.80 -21.55 15.71
CA GLN A 395 -9.74 -22.66 15.58
C GLN A 395 -10.23 -23.07 16.98
N LEU A 396 -11.53 -22.93 17.24
CA LEU A 396 -12.12 -23.33 18.51
C LEU A 396 -12.46 -24.82 18.49
N GLU A 397 -11.81 -25.61 19.35
CA GLU A 397 -12.10 -27.02 19.58
C GLU A 397 -12.87 -27.21 20.90
N ILE A 398 -14.01 -27.89 20.83
CA ILE A 398 -14.84 -28.26 21.98
C ILE A 398 -15.13 -29.76 21.87
N ASN A 399 -14.76 -30.54 22.91
CA ASN A 399 -14.97 -31.99 22.96
C ASN A 399 -14.46 -32.73 21.70
N GLY A 400 -13.32 -32.29 21.15
CA GLY A 400 -12.71 -32.85 19.94
C GLY A 400 -13.34 -32.38 18.62
N VAL A 401 -14.35 -31.50 18.64
CA VAL A 401 -15.00 -30.95 17.45
C VAL A 401 -14.51 -29.52 17.20
N ASN A 402 -13.92 -29.28 16.02
CA ASN A 402 -13.56 -27.93 15.57
C ASN A 402 -14.82 -27.16 15.10
N GLN A 403 -15.13 -26.05 15.78
CA GLN A 403 -16.25 -25.15 15.50
C GLN A 403 -15.91 -24.03 14.50
N GLY A 404 -14.64 -23.97 14.07
CA GLY A 404 -14.08 -22.96 13.17
C GLY A 404 -13.45 -21.78 13.91
N VAL A 405 -13.09 -20.77 13.13
CA VAL A 405 -12.42 -19.55 13.60
C VAL A 405 -13.30 -18.74 14.56
N HIS A 406 -12.78 -18.49 15.77
CA HIS A 406 -13.37 -17.64 16.81
C HIS A 406 -12.36 -16.60 17.29
N ALA A 407 -12.83 -15.58 18.03
CA ALA A 407 -12.02 -14.47 18.51
C ALA A 407 -12.02 -14.36 20.05
N PHE A 408 -10.83 -14.29 20.64
CA PHE A 408 -10.61 -14.32 22.09
C PHE A 408 -9.74 -13.16 22.56
N ILE A 409 -10.03 -12.59 23.72
CA ILE A 409 -9.15 -11.61 24.37
C ILE A 409 -8.08 -12.34 25.18
N ALA A 410 -6.80 -12.08 24.88
CA ALA A 410 -5.66 -12.56 25.65
C ALA A 410 -4.81 -11.38 26.16
N GLN A 411 -4.36 -11.46 27.40
CA GLN A 411 -3.29 -10.60 27.90
C GLN A 411 -1.95 -11.19 27.46
N ILE A 412 -1.06 -10.33 26.96
CA ILE A 412 0.27 -10.70 26.44
C ILE A 412 1.41 -9.96 27.14
N ARG A 413 1.12 -8.87 27.85
CA ARG A 413 2.05 -8.22 28.79
C ARG A 413 1.35 -7.83 30.09
N ASP A 414 2.09 -7.82 31.18
CA ASP A 414 1.64 -7.31 32.48
C ASP A 414 1.62 -5.76 32.52
N SER A 415 1.34 -5.18 33.68
CA SER A 415 1.32 -3.73 33.90
C SER A 415 2.70 -3.06 33.85
N GLU A 416 3.78 -3.83 34.02
CA GLU A 416 5.16 -3.36 33.94
C GLU A 416 5.70 -3.45 32.49
N GLY A 417 5.00 -4.18 31.62
CA GLY A 417 5.35 -4.40 30.21
C GLY A 417 6.12 -5.70 29.96
N ASN A 418 6.32 -6.54 30.98
CA ASN A 418 6.94 -7.86 30.81
C ASN A 418 6.01 -8.77 29.99
N ILE A 419 6.57 -9.65 29.15
CA ILE A 419 5.78 -10.63 28.41
C ILE A 419 5.18 -11.63 29.41
N CYS A 420 3.88 -11.90 29.32
CA CYS A 420 3.21 -12.83 30.22
C CYS A 420 3.77 -14.27 30.08
N PRO A 421 3.71 -15.09 31.15
CA PRO A 421 3.97 -16.52 31.04
C PRO A 421 3.14 -17.17 29.92
N ASN A 422 3.68 -18.23 29.32
CA ASN A 422 3.06 -18.96 28.20
C ASN A 422 2.87 -18.13 26.92
N VAL A 423 3.45 -16.93 26.83
CA VAL A 423 3.50 -16.11 25.61
C VAL A 423 4.95 -15.91 25.20
N ARG A 424 5.24 -16.08 23.91
CA ARG A 424 6.51 -15.66 23.29
C ARG A 424 6.21 -14.58 22.26
N ILE A 425 7.01 -13.51 22.27
CA ILE A 425 6.93 -12.42 21.29
C ILE A 425 8.31 -12.21 20.65
N ALA A 426 8.32 -11.94 19.34
CA ALA A 426 9.51 -11.48 18.63
C ALA A 426 9.16 -10.41 17.60
N ASP A 427 10.05 -9.45 17.36
CA ASP A 427 9.88 -8.43 16.32
C ASP A 427 9.87 -9.06 14.91
N CYS A 428 9.14 -8.45 13.98
CA CYS A 428 9.27 -8.68 12.54
C CYS A 428 10.50 -7.96 11.94
N GLY A 429 10.98 -6.90 12.60
CA GLY A 429 12.14 -6.10 12.20
C GLY A 429 11.80 -4.93 11.27
N HIS A 430 12.83 -4.40 10.61
CA HIS A 430 12.73 -3.26 9.69
C HIS A 430 11.86 -3.58 8.47
N LYS A 431 11.05 -2.60 8.06
CA LYS A 431 10.10 -2.66 6.93
C LYS A 431 10.41 -1.59 5.89
N ILE A 432 9.87 -1.71 4.68
CA ILE A 432 10.06 -0.72 3.60
C ILE A 432 9.51 0.68 3.94
N GLY A 433 8.57 0.73 4.87
CA GLY A 433 7.98 1.92 5.48
C GLY A 433 7.24 1.49 6.76
N LEU A 434 6.50 2.39 7.41
CA LEU A 434 5.77 2.14 8.66
C LEU A 434 6.67 1.70 9.82
N ASN A 435 7.91 2.18 9.90
CA ASN A 435 8.85 1.71 10.91
C ASN A 435 8.52 2.14 12.35
N GLY A 436 7.72 3.21 12.52
CA GLY A 436 7.06 3.54 13.79
C GLY A 436 6.02 2.51 14.27
N VAL A 437 5.58 1.59 13.40
CA VAL A 437 4.74 0.44 13.76
C VAL A 437 5.60 -0.75 14.18
N ASP A 438 5.43 -1.17 15.44
CA ASP A 438 6.10 -2.31 16.06
C ASP A 438 5.36 -3.63 15.76
N ASN A 439 5.41 -4.08 14.51
CA ASN A 439 4.82 -5.35 14.09
C ASN A 439 5.57 -6.53 14.75
N GLY A 440 4.86 -7.33 15.53
CA GLY A 440 5.40 -8.50 16.21
C GLY A 440 4.87 -9.82 15.69
N ARG A 441 5.50 -10.87 16.20
CA ARG A 441 5.18 -12.28 16.02
C ARG A 441 4.85 -12.87 17.38
N ILE A 442 3.80 -13.68 17.49
CA ILE A 442 3.31 -14.21 18.77
C ILE A 442 3.12 -15.73 18.68
N TRP A 443 3.60 -16.43 19.71
CA TRP A 443 3.30 -17.84 19.96
C TRP A 443 2.66 -17.97 21.35
N PHE A 444 1.71 -18.88 21.46
CA PHE A 444 1.03 -19.24 22.70
C PHE A 444 1.39 -20.69 23.07
N ASP A 445 1.90 -20.90 24.28
CA ASP A 445 2.19 -22.22 24.83
C ASP A 445 1.16 -22.60 25.88
N ASN A 446 -0.01 -23.06 25.42
CA ASN A 446 -1.11 -23.45 26.28
C ASN A 446 -1.53 -22.31 27.24
N LEU A 447 -1.66 -21.10 26.71
CA LEU A 447 -2.09 -19.91 27.46
C LEU A 447 -3.54 -20.09 27.91
N ARG A 448 -3.76 -20.10 29.22
CA ARG A 448 -5.10 -20.15 29.82
C ARG A 448 -5.72 -18.76 29.94
N ILE A 449 -6.97 -18.62 29.51
CA ILE A 449 -7.79 -17.41 29.68
C ILE A 449 -9.20 -17.78 30.17
N PRO A 450 -9.90 -16.91 30.93
CA PRO A 450 -11.27 -17.17 31.36
C PRO A 450 -12.24 -17.35 30.20
N ARG A 451 -13.27 -18.20 30.35
CA ARG A 451 -14.35 -18.39 29.37
C ARG A 451 -14.99 -17.07 28.92
N GLU A 452 -15.12 -16.10 29.81
CA GLU A 452 -15.72 -14.79 29.52
C GLU A 452 -14.92 -13.95 28.51
N ASN A 453 -13.67 -14.30 28.20
CA ASN A 453 -12.85 -13.60 27.21
C ASN A 453 -13.16 -14.02 25.75
N LEU A 454 -14.02 -15.01 25.50
CA LEU A 454 -14.58 -15.28 24.17
C LEU A 454 -15.52 -14.14 23.76
N LEU A 455 -15.24 -13.51 22.60
CA LEU A 455 -16.07 -12.47 22.00
C LEU A 455 -17.36 -13.12 21.43
N ASN A 456 -18.40 -13.15 22.28
CA ASN A 456 -19.52 -14.08 22.14
C ASN A 456 -20.79 -13.54 21.43
N SER A 457 -20.70 -12.51 20.58
CA SER A 457 -21.89 -12.00 19.86
C SER A 457 -22.38 -12.93 18.75
N VAL A 458 -21.49 -13.76 18.19
CA VAL A 458 -21.77 -14.72 17.11
C VAL A 458 -22.08 -16.11 17.66
N ALA A 459 -21.26 -16.58 18.60
CA ALA A 459 -21.38 -17.86 19.28
C ALA A 459 -20.78 -17.76 20.71
N ASP A 460 -21.28 -18.56 21.65
CA ASP A 460 -20.79 -18.64 23.03
C ASP A 460 -20.56 -20.10 23.43
N VAL A 461 -19.94 -20.32 24.59
CA VAL A 461 -19.73 -21.64 25.18
C VAL A 461 -20.28 -21.64 26.61
N SER A 462 -21.14 -22.58 26.95
CA SER A 462 -21.67 -22.70 28.32
C SER A 462 -20.59 -23.16 29.31
N PRO A 463 -20.76 -22.98 30.64
CA PRO A 463 -19.83 -23.47 31.64
C PRO A 463 -19.50 -24.97 31.52
N ASP A 464 -20.50 -25.79 31.18
CA ASP A 464 -20.39 -27.24 30.97
C ASP A 464 -19.88 -27.65 29.57
N GLY A 465 -19.66 -26.70 28.67
CA GLY A 465 -19.03 -26.94 27.36
C GLY A 465 -19.99 -27.20 26.19
N GLU A 466 -21.25 -26.78 26.30
CA GLU A 466 -22.17 -26.72 25.16
C GLU A 466 -21.80 -25.54 24.24
N TYR A 467 -21.74 -25.78 22.94
CA TYR A 467 -21.50 -24.75 21.92
C TYR A 467 -22.82 -24.11 21.48
N LEU A 468 -22.96 -22.80 21.68
CA LEU A 468 -24.20 -22.06 21.48
C LEU A 468 -24.04 -21.07 20.33
N SER A 469 -24.91 -21.11 19.32
CA SER A 469 -24.90 -20.12 18.23
C SER A 469 -26.29 -19.90 17.65
N ALA A 470 -26.67 -18.63 17.46
CA ALA A 470 -27.88 -18.27 16.71
C ALA A 470 -27.71 -18.53 15.20
N ILE A 471 -26.48 -18.52 14.69
CA ILE A 471 -26.15 -18.76 13.28
C ILE A 471 -25.73 -20.23 13.13
N LYS A 472 -26.63 -21.05 12.57
CA LYS A 472 -26.40 -22.50 12.36
C LYS A 472 -25.38 -22.78 11.27
N ASP A 473 -25.40 -21.99 10.20
CA ASP A 473 -24.55 -22.12 9.03
C ASP A 473 -23.09 -21.70 9.33
N PRO A 474 -22.09 -22.58 9.15
CA PRO A 474 -20.70 -22.25 9.46
C PRO A 474 -20.10 -21.13 8.60
N ASP A 475 -20.52 -21.02 7.34
CA ASP A 475 -20.01 -19.99 6.42
C ASP A 475 -20.50 -18.59 6.82
N GLN A 476 -21.77 -18.48 7.23
CA GLN A 476 -22.34 -17.26 7.80
C GLN A 476 -21.69 -16.89 9.14
N ARG A 477 -21.37 -17.86 10.02
CA ARG A 477 -20.60 -17.60 11.24
C ARG A 477 -19.23 -17.02 10.92
N PHE A 478 -18.49 -17.67 10.02
CA PHE A 478 -17.17 -17.20 9.60
C PHE A 478 -17.23 -15.79 9.00
N ALA A 479 -18.21 -15.51 8.13
CA ALA A 479 -18.42 -14.18 7.58
C ALA A 479 -18.72 -13.11 8.66
N ALA A 480 -19.44 -13.47 9.73
CA ALA A 480 -19.69 -12.58 10.85
C ALA A 480 -18.40 -12.25 11.65
N PHE A 481 -17.52 -13.23 11.89
CA PHE A 481 -16.21 -13.00 12.52
C PHE A 481 -15.27 -12.13 11.68
N LEU A 482 -15.44 -12.10 10.34
CA LEU A 482 -14.69 -11.19 9.46
C LEU A 482 -15.29 -9.77 9.37
N ALA A 483 -16.45 -9.50 9.97
CA ALA A 483 -17.12 -8.20 9.86
C ALA A 483 -16.25 -6.97 10.23
N PRO A 484 -15.38 -7.01 11.28
CA PRO A 484 -14.52 -5.87 11.65
C PRO A 484 -13.63 -5.36 10.51
N LEU A 485 -13.13 -6.24 9.63
CA LEU A 485 -12.26 -5.89 8.50
C LEU A 485 -12.92 -4.89 7.53
N THR A 486 -14.25 -4.88 7.47
CA THR A 486 -15.03 -3.90 6.68
C THR A 486 -14.72 -2.46 7.13
N SER A 487 -14.45 -2.23 8.42
CA SER A 487 -14.06 -0.91 8.94
C SER A 487 -12.62 -0.54 8.61
N GLY A 488 -11.70 -1.51 8.59
CA GLY A 488 -10.33 -1.34 8.12
C GLY A 488 -10.30 -0.90 6.67
N ARG A 489 -11.05 -1.59 5.80
CA ARG A 489 -11.19 -1.22 4.36
C ARG A 489 -11.70 0.20 4.14
N VAL A 490 -12.69 0.66 4.91
CA VAL A 490 -13.19 2.05 4.84
C VAL A 490 -12.09 3.04 5.23
N THR A 491 -11.36 2.77 6.31
CA THR A 491 -10.28 3.63 6.81
C THR A 491 -9.12 3.72 5.83
N ILE A 492 -8.71 2.60 5.24
CA ILE A 492 -7.64 2.53 4.23
C ILE A 492 -8.05 3.29 2.96
N ALA A 493 -9.28 3.10 2.48
CA ALA A 493 -9.76 3.81 1.30
C ALA A 493 -9.72 5.34 1.52
N ALA A 494 -10.15 5.83 2.69
CA ALA A 494 -10.07 7.25 3.05
C ALA A 494 -8.62 7.76 3.21
N SER A 495 -7.76 6.99 3.86
CA SER A 495 -6.33 7.30 4.03
C SER A 495 -5.57 7.37 2.69
N ALA A 496 -5.86 6.43 1.78
CA ALA A 496 -5.29 6.38 0.43
C ALA A 496 -5.60 7.65 -0.38
N ILE A 497 -6.86 8.09 -0.40
CA ILE A 497 -7.26 9.25 -1.21
C ILE A 497 -6.73 10.57 -0.64
N ASN A 498 -6.68 10.73 0.68
CA ASN A 498 -6.11 11.93 1.29
C ASN A 498 -4.60 12.06 1.00
N THR A 499 -3.88 10.94 0.91
CA THR A 499 -2.45 10.95 0.57
C THR A 499 -2.20 11.23 -0.92
N ALA A 500 -3.10 10.76 -1.80
CA ALA A 500 -3.11 11.16 -3.21
C ALA A 500 -3.31 12.68 -3.38
N LYS A 501 -4.20 13.31 -2.57
CA LYS A 501 -4.39 14.77 -2.54
C LYS A 501 -3.08 15.50 -2.20
N VAL A 502 -2.33 15.05 -1.18
CA VAL A 502 -1.03 15.63 -0.80
C VAL A 502 -0.08 15.60 -1.99
N GLY A 503 0.22 14.42 -2.54
CA GLY A 503 1.17 14.27 -3.65
C GLY A 503 0.83 15.13 -4.87
N LEU A 504 -0.45 15.20 -5.23
CA LEU A 504 -0.94 16.05 -6.32
C LEU A 504 -0.83 17.54 -6.01
N ALA A 505 -1.16 17.97 -4.80
CA ALA A 505 -1.01 19.36 -4.40
C ALA A 505 0.45 19.82 -4.44
N VAL A 506 1.39 18.98 -3.98
CA VAL A 506 2.84 19.28 -4.13
C VAL A 506 3.22 19.36 -5.62
N ALA A 507 2.92 18.32 -6.39
CA ALA A 507 3.39 18.22 -7.78
C ALA A 507 2.78 19.27 -8.70
N VAL A 508 1.48 19.58 -8.56
CA VAL A 508 0.81 20.62 -9.37
C VAL A 508 1.35 22.01 -9.01
N ARG A 509 1.47 22.36 -7.72
CA ARG A 509 2.01 23.67 -7.31
C ARG A 509 3.47 23.85 -7.73
N TYR A 510 4.29 22.80 -7.62
CA TYR A 510 5.65 22.83 -8.15
C TYR A 510 5.65 22.99 -9.68
N SER A 511 4.79 22.27 -10.40
CA SER A 511 4.73 22.36 -11.88
C SER A 511 4.17 23.69 -12.41
N LEU A 512 3.46 24.45 -11.58
CA LEU A 512 2.98 25.81 -11.86
C LEU A 512 4.04 26.90 -11.61
N THR A 513 5.19 26.56 -11.03
CA THR A 513 6.27 27.54 -10.70
C THR A 513 7.63 27.13 -11.23
N ARG A 514 7.86 25.83 -11.42
CA ARG A 514 9.09 25.29 -12.02
C ARG A 514 9.04 25.45 -13.53
N ARG A 515 10.13 26.00 -14.08
CA ARG A 515 10.40 26.07 -15.52
C ARG A 515 11.48 25.06 -15.93
N ALA A 516 11.42 24.59 -17.16
CA ALA A 516 12.47 23.78 -17.79
C ALA A 516 12.29 23.77 -19.31
N PHE A 517 13.38 23.99 -20.04
CA PHE A 517 13.43 24.05 -21.51
C PHE A 517 12.63 25.21 -22.13
N SER A 518 13.00 25.58 -23.35
CA SER A 518 12.33 26.62 -24.14
C SER A 518 11.78 26.01 -25.43
N ILE A 519 10.62 26.48 -25.91
CA ILE A 519 10.01 25.98 -27.16
C ILE A 519 10.83 26.41 -28.39
N LYS A 520 11.43 27.61 -28.35
CA LYS A 520 12.38 28.09 -29.36
C LYS A 520 13.70 28.46 -28.67
N ALA A 521 14.79 28.44 -29.44
CA ALA A 521 16.08 28.92 -28.98
C ALA A 521 15.97 30.39 -28.52
N ASN A 522 16.62 30.71 -27.39
CA ASN A 522 16.66 32.04 -26.77
C ASN A 522 15.32 32.61 -26.27
N GLU A 523 14.23 31.84 -26.26
CA GLU A 523 13.01 32.20 -25.52
C GLU A 523 13.11 31.78 -24.03
N PRO A 524 12.38 32.43 -23.11
CA PRO A 524 12.33 32.02 -21.70
C PRO A 524 11.86 30.57 -21.53
N GLU A 525 12.33 29.90 -20.47
CA GLU A 525 11.87 28.55 -20.17
C GLU A 525 10.36 28.52 -19.85
N VAL A 526 9.69 27.42 -20.22
CA VAL A 526 8.25 27.23 -20.08
C VAL A 526 7.93 26.52 -18.75
N LEU A 527 6.77 26.81 -18.14
CA LEU A 527 6.35 26.14 -16.90
C LEU A 527 6.09 24.66 -17.19
N LEU A 528 6.40 23.77 -16.24
CA LEU A 528 6.17 22.34 -16.45
C LEU A 528 4.71 22.04 -16.80
N LEU A 529 3.73 22.66 -16.12
CA LEU A 529 2.31 22.45 -16.40
C LEU A 529 1.79 23.13 -17.69
N ASP A 530 2.60 23.92 -18.39
CA ASP A 530 2.25 24.42 -19.74
C ASP A 530 2.49 23.34 -20.82
N TYR A 531 3.33 22.33 -20.54
CA TYR A 531 3.57 21.22 -21.48
C TYR A 531 2.41 20.22 -21.48
N PRO A 532 1.79 19.91 -22.65
CA PRO A 532 0.70 18.94 -22.73
C PRO A 532 1.07 17.53 -22.23
N SER A 533 2.35 17.14 -22.37
CA SER A 533 2.88 15.89 -21.81
C SER A 533 2.81 15.87 -20.28
N HIS A 534 3.11 16.98 -19.61
CA HIS A 534 3.09 17.08 -18.15
C HIS A 534 1.67 17.24 -17.60
N GLN A 535 0.82 18.01 -18.31
CA GLN A 535 -0.61 18.08 -18.04
C GLN A 535 -1.26 16.70 -18.05
N ARG A 536 -0.96 15.88 -19.07
CA ARG A 536 -1.50 14.52 -19.19
C ARG A 536 -1.03 13.58 -18.06
N ARG A 537 0.09 13.85 -17.41
CA ARG A 537 0.54 13.05 -16.24
C ARG A 537 -0.26 13.38 -14.99
N LEU A 538 -0.51 14.67 -14.72
CA LEU A 538 -1.09 15.11 -13.45
C LEU A 538 -2.60 15.34 -13.49
N LEU A 539 -3.14 15.99 -14.53
CA LEU A 539 -4.54 16.44 -14.54
C LEU A 539 -5.58 15.29 -14.58
N PRO A 540 -5.35 14.17 -15.29
CA PRO A 540 -6.23 13.00 -15.18
C PRO A 540 -6.22 12.40 -13.77
N LEU A 541 -5.09 12.44 -13.06
CA LEU A 541 -4.99 11.96 -11.68
C LEU A 541 -5.72 12.90 -10.71
N VAL A 542 -5.69 14.23 -10.93
CA VAL A 542 -6.53 15.19 -10.19
C VAL A 542 -8.01 14.85 -10.36
N ALA A 543 -8.51 14.72 -11.59
CA ALA A 543 -9.91 14.40 -11.86
C ALA A 543 -10.33 13.04 -11.25
N LYS A 544 -9.49 12.01 -11.39
CA LYS A 544 -9.71 10.67 -10.80
C LYS A 544 -9.69 10.72 -9.26
N THR A 545 -8.89 11.61 -8.66
CA THR A 545 -8.86 11.85 -7.21
C THR A 545 -10.18 12.45 -6.70
N TYR A 546 -10.76 13.41 -7.44
CA TYR A 546 -12.09 13.94 -7.12
C TYR A 546 -13.17 12.85 -7.17
N ALA A 547 -13.21 12.07 -8.26
CA ALA A 547 -14.17 10.99 -8.43
C ALA A 547 -14.09 9.95 -7.30
N LEU A 548 -12.87 9.50 -6.98
CA LEU A 548 -12.61 8.53 -5.93
C LEU A 548 -12.86 9.10 -4.52
N ASN A 549 -12.68 10.40 -4.29
CA ASN A 549 -13.06 11.01 -3.00
C ASN A 549 -14.58 11.00 -2.80
N PHE A 550 -15.38 11.29 -3.82
CA PHE A 550 -16.84 11.18 -3.73
C PHE A 550 -17.28 9.73 -3.44
N ALA A 551 -16.63 8.74 -4.07
CA ALA A 551 -16.84 7.33 -3.77
C ALA A 551 -16.41 6.96 -2.33
N SER A 552 -15.31 7.54 -1.82
CA SER A 552 -14.86 7.37 -0.42
C SER A 552 -15.87 7.94 0.58
N ASN A 553 -16.44 9.11 0.28
CA ASN A 553 -17.50 9.71 1.10
C ASN A 553 -18.77 8.85 1.08
N TYR A 554 -19.17 8.35 -0.09
CA TYR A 554 -20.26 7.38 -0.20
C TYR A 554 -19.99 6.12 0.65
N LEU A 555 -18.77 5.56 0.58
CA LEU A 555 -18.35 4.41 1.41
C LEU A 555 -18.45 4.70 2.91
N LYS A 556 -17.91 5.84 3.37
CA LYS A 556 -18.06 6.29 4.77
C LYS A 556 -19.55 6.37 5.14
N MET A 557 -20.39 6.98 4.31
CA MET A 557 -21.82 7.14 4.56
C MET A 557 -22.62 5.82 4.62
N ILE A 558 -22.42 4.89 3.69
CA ILE A 558 -23.10 3.58 3.74
C ILE A 558 -22.60 2.73 4.90
N TYR A 559 -21.33 2.87 5.29
CA TYR A 559 -20.80 2.19 6.47
C TYR A 559 -21.46 2.72 7.74
N VAL A 560 -21.48 4.04 7.98
CA VAL A 560 -22.05 4.58 9.24
C VAL A 560 -23.57 4.47 9.32
N LYS A 561 -24.27 4.36 8.18
CA LYS A 561 -25.72 4.12 8.10
C LYS A 561 -26.10 2.63 7.92
N ARG A 562 -25.15 1.70 8.09
CA ARG A 562 -25.37 0.27 7.83
C ARG A 562 -26.49 -0.32 8.71
N THR A 563 -27.43 -1.01 8.07
CA THR A 563 -28.39 -1.92 8.69
C THR A 563 -27.93 -3.38 8.49
N PRO A 564 -28.47 -4.38 9.22
CA PRO A 564 -28.13 -5.80 9.03
C PRO A 564 -28.26 -6.27 7.57
N GLU A 565 -29.28 -5.80 6.85
CA GLU A 565 -29.56 -6.15 5.46
C GLU A 565 -28.51 -5.58 4.50
N SER A 566 -27.93 -4.42 4.85
CA SER A 566 -26.93 -3.73 4.03
C SER A 566 -25.52 -4.29 4.15
N ILE A 567 -25.23 -5.15 5.15
CA ILE A 567 -23.87 -5.62 5.46
C ILE A 567 -23.18 -6.24 4.22
N LYS A 568 -23.90 -7.06 3.45
CA LYS A 568 -23.39 -7.63 2.18
C LYS A 568 -22.95 -6.54 1.20
N THR A 569 -23.78 -5.51 1.00
CA THR A 569 -23.50 -4.40 0.09
C THR A 569 -22.31 -3.58 0.56
N VAL A 570 -22.26 -3.20 1.85
CA VAL A 570 -21.13 -2.45 2.43
C VAL A 570 -19.84 -3.26 2.31
N HIS A 571 -19.88 -4.58 2.51
CA HIS A 571 -18.72 -5.45 2.36
C HIS A 571 -18.20 -5.49 0.91
N VAL A 572 -19.07 -5.70 -0.08
CA VAL A 572 -18.67 -5.70 -1.51
C VAL A 572 -18.15 -4.33 -1.95
N VAL A 573 -18.85 -3.26 -1.59
CA VAL A 573 -18.46 -1.87 -1.94
C VAL A 573 -17.13 -1.49 -1.27
N SER A 574 -16.92 -1.84 0.00
CA SER A 574 -15.64 -1.58 0.69
C SER A 574 -14.48 -2.34 0.05
N SER A 575 -14.72 -3.55 -0.47
CA SER A 575 -13.71 -4.34 -1.19
C SER A 575 -13.31 -3.67 -2.51
N ALA A 576 -14.30 -3.23 -3.29
CA ALA A 576 -14.09 -2.55 -4.57
C ALA A 576 -13.34 -1.24 -4.40
N LEU A 577 -13.81 -0.40 -3.48
CA LEU A 577 -13.27 0.94 -3.28
C LEU A 577 -11.92 0.91 -2.56
N LYS A 578 -11.69 0.01 -1.58
CA LYS A 578 -10.34 -0.17 -1.01
C LYS A 578 -9.31 -0.49 -2.10
N ALA A 579 -9.61 -1.44 -2.99
CA ALA A 579 -8.70 -1.79 -4.08
C ALA A 579 -8.50 -0.65 -5.10
N ALA A 580 -9.58 -0.03 -5.57
CA ALA A 580 -9.51 1.07 -6.53
C ALA A 580 -8.74 2.30 -5.99
N LEU A 581 -9.03 2.72 -4.75
CA LEU A 581 -8.42 3.91 -4.14
C LEU A 581 -6.94 3.68 -3.81
N THR A 582 -6.55 2.48 -3.37
CA THR A 582 -5.14 2.18 -3.03
C THR A 582 -4.27 2.03 -4.27
N TRP A 583 -4.75 1.39 -5.34
CA TRP A 583 -4.06 1.38 -6.64
C TRP A 583 -3.91 2.79 -7.21
N HIS A 584 -4.96 3.62 -7.12
CA HIS A 584 -4.90 5.03 -7.54
C HIS A 584 -3.87 5.83 -6.72
N CYS A 585 -3.83 5.65 -5.40
CA CYS A 585 -2.84 6.30 -4.54
C CYS A 585 -1.40 5.94 -4.96
N MET A 586 -1.08 4.66 -5.12
CA MET A 586 0.27 4.22 -5.50
C MET A 586 0.72 4.77 -6.86
N ARG A 587 -0.15 4.73 -7.86
CA ARG A 587 0.15 5.33 -9.17
C ARG A 587 0.30 6.85 -9.08
N THR A 588 -0.54 7.50 -8.29
CA THR A 588 -0.50 8.96 -8.10
C THR A 588 0.80 9.40 -7.45
N LEU A 589 1.23 8.75 -6.37
CA LEU A 589 2.49 9.08 -5.70
C LEU A 589 3.71 8.83 -6.60
N GLN A 590 3.73 7.74 -7.37
CA GLN A 590 4.80 7.47 -8.34
C GLN A 590 4.90 8.56 -9.41
N GLU A 591 3.77 8.92 -10.04
CA GLU A 591 3.74 9.97 -11.07
C GLU A 591 4.08 11.35 -10.51
N CYS A 592 3.58 11.70 -9.32
CA CYS A 592 3.91 12.96 -8.66
C CYS A 592 5.41 13.05 -8.34
N ARG A 593 6.03 11.96 -7.85
CA ARG A 593 7.46 11.88 -7.56
C ARG A 593 8.28 12.16 -8.81
N GLU A 594 7.92 11.54 -9.93
CA GLU A 594 8.60 11.71 -11.21
C GLU A 594 8.33 13.06 -11.87
N ALA A 595 7.13 13.63 -11.71
CA ALA A 595 6.80 14.97 -12.16
C ALA A 595 7.62 16.06 -11.43
N CYS A 596 8.01 15.80 -10.17
CA CYS A 596 8.90 16.67 -9.39
C CYS A 596 10.40 16.48 -9.72
N GLY A 597 10.76 15.50 -10.56
CA GLY A 597 12.16 15.19 -10.90
C GLY A 597 13.01 14.88 -9.66
N GLY A 598 14.25 15.36 -9.65
CA GLY A 598 15.18 15.14 -8.52
C GLY A 598 14.67 15.70 -7.18
N GLN A 599 13.88 16.77 -7.19
CA GLN A 599 13.27 17.30 -5.97
C GLN A 599 12.23 16.35 -5.36
N GLY A 600 11.58 15.52 -6.19
CA GLY A 600 10.64 14.49 -5.72
C GLY A 600 11.28 13.34 -4.94
N LEU A 601 12.61 13.19 -4.98
CA LEU A 601 13.35 12.21 -4.18
C LEU A 601 13.65 12.69 -2.76
N LYS A 602 13.61 14.01 -2.50
CA LYS A 602 13.87 14.52 -1.16
C LYS A 602 12.70 14.21 -0.22
N THR A 603 13.00 13.65 0.95
CA THR A 603 11.99 13.29 1.95
C THR A 603 11.20 14.50 2.48
N GLU A 604 11.86 15.67 2.61
CA GLU A 604 11.26 16.96 3.01
C GLU A 604 10.12 17.45 2.11
N ASN A 605 10.08 16.97 0.86
CA ASN A 605 9.06 17.35 -0.12
C ASN A 605 7.84 16.42 -0.10
N HIS A 606 7.83 15.44 0.81
CA HIS A 606 6.78 14.46 1.08
C HIS A 606 6.45 13.45 -0.05
N VAL A 607 6.51 13.83 -1.32
CA VAL A 607 6.01 13.01 -2.44
C VAL A 607 6.67 11.63 -2.53
N GLY A 608 8.01 11.57 -2.49
CA GLY A 608 8.74 10.31 -2.69
C GLY A 608 8.60 9.31 -1.55
N HIS A 609 8.71 9.76 -0.29
CA HIS A 609 8.71 8.86 0.86
C HIS A 609 7.32 8.26 1.14
N LEU A 610 6.25 9.03 0.88
CA LEU A 610 4.87 8.59 1.10
C LEU A 610 4.54 7.31 0.31
N LYS A 611 5.18 7.09 -0.85
CA LYS A 611 5.00 5.85 -1.61
C LYS A 611 5.41 4.62 -0.79
N SER A 612 6.56 4.67 -0.10
CA SER A 612 7.07 3.55 0.70
C SER A 612 6.26 3.28 1.96
N GLU A 613 5.74 4.34 2.59
CA GLU A 613 4.83 4.24 3.74
C GLU A 613 3.48 3.59 3.34
N TYR A 614 2.91 4.01 2.21
CA TYR A 614 1.55 3.60 1.79
C TYR A 614 1.49 2.34 0.92
N ASP A 615 2.63 1.78 0.49
CA ASP A 615 2.69 0.59 -0.39
C ASP A 615 1.92 -0.63 0.17
N VAL A 616 2.00 -0.84 1.49
CA VAL A 616 1.30 -1.92 2.21
C VAL A 616 -0.22 -1.91 2.02
N GLN A 617 -0.79 -0.76 1.64
CA GLN A 617 -2.23 -0.62 1.47
C GLN A 617 -2.78 -1.46 0.32
N LEU A 618 -1.95 -1.88 -0.63
CA LEU A 618 -2.31 -2.84 -1.67
C LEU A 618 -2.59 -4.25 -1.10
N THR A 619 -1.99 -4.59 0.05
CA THR A 619 -1.92 -5.96 0.58
C THR A 619 -2.79 -6.20 1.82
N PHE A 620 -2.76 -5.30 2.83
CA PHE A 620 -3.49 -5.54 4.07
C PHE A 620 -5.01 -5.29 3.96
N GLU A 621 -5.79 -5.76 4.94
CA GLU A 621 -7.28 -5.78 4.91
C GLU A 621 -7.89 -6.53 3.71
N GLY A 622 -7.07 -7.37 3.04
CA GLY A 622 -7.38 -8.13 1.84
C GLY A 622 -6.54 -7.64 0.65
N ASP A 623 -5.80 -8.56 0.04
CA ASP A 623 -5.08 -8.30 -1.21
C ASP A 623 -6.04 -7.79 -2.30
N ASN A 624 -5.64 -6.75 -3.03
CA ASN A 624 -6.52 -6.10 -4.00
C ASN A 624 -7.03 -7.04 -5.11
N ASN A 625 -6.25 -8.02 -5.54
CA ASN A 625 -6.65 -8.97 -6.59
C ASN A 625 -7.63 -10.02 -6.04
N VAL A 626 -7.39 -10.52 -4.83
CA VAL A 626 -8.32 -11.39 -4.10
C VAL A 626 -9.65 -10.68 -3.86
N LEU A 627 -9.63 -9.39 -3.52
CA LEU A 627 -10.84 -8.57 -3.38
C LEU A 627 -11.60 -8.40 -4.69
N MET A 628 -10.92 -8.24 -5.84
CA MET A 628 -11.56 -8.21 -7.17
C MET A 628 -12.32 -9.51 -7.47
N GLN A 629 -11.71 -10.67 -7.23
CA GLN A 629 -12.41 -11.95 -7.36
C GLN A 629 -13.61 -12.07 -6.41
N GLN A 630 -13.48 -11.54 -5.19
CA GLN A 630 -14.55 -11.58 -4.18
C GLN A 630 -15.78 -10.77 -4.61
N ILE A 631 -15.59 -9.63 -5.28
CA ILE A 631 -16.66 -8.81 -5.86
C ILE A 631 -17.39 -9.62 -6.94
N SER A 632 -16.68 -10.16 -7.92
CA SER A 632 -17.27 -10.90 -9.04
C SER A 632 -18.03 -12.15 -8.61
N LYS A 633 -17.55 -12.86 -7.58
CA LYS A 633 -18.30 -13.94 -6.92
C LYS A 633 -19.63 -13.45 -6.31
N ALA A 634 -19.64 -12.27 -5.70
CA ALA A 634 -20.85 -11.68 -5.11
C ALA A 634 -21.87 -11.18 -6.17
N LEU A 635 -21.39 -10.61 -7.28
CA LEU A 635 -22.23 -10.18 -8.42
C LEU A 635 -22.87 -11.38 -9.11
N TYR A 636 -22.09 -12.44 -9.40
CA TYR A 636 -22.58 -13.71 -9.92
C TYR A 636 -23.67 -14.33 -9.02
N ALA A 637 -23.44 -14.35 -7.70
CA ALA A 637 -24.41 -14.87 -6.74
C ALA A 637 -25.71 -14.05 -6.69
N GLU A 638 -25.63 -12.72 -6.78
CA GLU A 638 -26.80 -11.84 -6.84
C GLU A 638 -27.61 -12.05 -8.12
N PHE A 639 -26.94 -12.08 -9.27
CA PHE A 639 -27.54 -12.32 -10.58
C PHE A 639 -28.29 -13.67 -10.64
N LEU A 640 -27.64 -14.76 -10.20
CA LEU A 640 -28.28 -16.08 -10.17
C LEU A 640 -29.45 -16.13 -9.16
N SER A 641 -29.35 -15.45 -8.02
CA SER A 641 -30.43 -15.38 -7.03
C SER A 641 -31.67 -14.71 -7.60
N ALA A 642 -31.52 -13.58 -8.29
CA ALA A 642 -32.61 -12.87 -8.97
C ALA A 642 -33.22 -13.72 -10.10
N LYS A 643 -32.39 -14.30 -10.97
CA LYS A 643 -32.82 -15.17 -12.08
C LYS A 643 -33.59 -16.40 -11.58
N LYS A 644 -33.08 -17.10 -10.55
CA LYS A 644 -33.75 -18.26 -9.94
C LYS A 644 -35.09 -17.92 -9.27
N ARG A 645 -35.23 -16.70 -8.74
CA ARG A 645 -36.47 -16.22 -8.09
C ARG A 645 -37.46 -15.61 -9.09
N ASN A 646 -37.09 -15.47 -10.37
CA ASN A 646 -37.83 -14.71 -11.38
C ASN A 646 -38.25 -13.31 -10.88
N LYS A 647 -37.30 -12.59 -10.24
CA LYS A 647 -37.52 -11.24 -9.68
C LYS A 647 -36.50 -10.25 -10.25
N PRO A 648 -36.86 -8.95 -10.36
CA PRO A 648 -35.90 -7.90 -10.69
C PRO A 648 -34.71 -7.89 -9.72
N ILE A 649 -33.52 -7.59 -10.25
CA ILE A 649 -32.30 -7.41 -9.46
C ILE A 649 -32.42 -6.09 -8.67
N ARG A 650 -32.08 -6.12 -7.38
CA ARG A 650 -32.21 -4.99 -6.42
C ARG A 650 -31.03 -4.88 -5.44
N GLY A 651 -29.86 -5.36 -5.85
CA GLY A 651 -28.68 -5.42 -5.01
C GLY A 651 -27.44 -5.02 -5.79
N LEU A 652 -26.46 -4.47 -5.08
CA LEU A 652 -25.11 -4.18 -5.59
C LEU A 652 -25.07 -3.20 -6.80
N GLY A 653 -26.07 -2.34 -7.01
CA GLY A 653 -26.06 -1.41 -8.16
C GLY A 653 -26.35 -2.09 -9.51
N LEU A 654 -26.74 -3.37 -9.49
CA LEU A 654 -27.05 -4.18 -10.67
C LEU A 654 -28.48 -3.95 -11.19
N GLU A 655 -29.22 -2.96 -10.64
CA GLU A 655 -30.58 -2.61 -11.06
C GLU A 655 -30.64 -2.23 -12.55
N HIS A 656 -29.55 -1.69 -13.10
CA HIS A 656 -29.45 -1.33 -14.50
C HIS A 656 -29.58 -2.54 -15.45
N LEU A 657 -29.37 -3.79 -14.99
CA LEU A 657 -29.60 -5.01 -15.79
C LEU A 657 -31.09 -5.33 -16.00
N ASN A 658 -32.00 -4.73 -15.22
CA ASN A 658 -33.45 -4.91 -15.42
C ASN A 658 -33.97 -4.20 -16.69
N ASN A 659 -33.19 -3.25 -17.24
CA ASN A 659 -33.53 -2.46 -18.41
C ASN A 659 -32.91 -3.07 -19.69
N PRO A 660 -33.38 -2.69 -20.91
CA PRO A 660 -32.71 -3.04 -22.16
C PRO A 660 -31.21 -2.70 -22.15
N ALA A 661 -30.44 -3.38 -23.01
CA ALA A 661 -29.01 -3.10 -23.11
C ALA A 661 -28.78 -1.69 -23.70
N PRO A 662 -27.86 -0.88 -23.12
CA PRO A 662 -27.51 0.41 -23.71
C PRO A 662 -26.94 0.24 -25.12
N VAL A 663 -27.31 1.13 -26.04
CA VAL A 663 -26.83 1.13 -27.42
C VAL A 663 -25.79 2.24 -27.58
N ILE A 664 -24.54 1.85 -27.82
CA ILE A 664 -23.43 2.78 -27.99
C ILE A 664 -23.38 3.29 -29.44
N PRO A 665 -23.27 4.61 -29.69
CA PRO A 665 -23.12 5.14 -31.04
C PRO A 665 -21.89 4.58 -31.75
N SER A 666 -22.02 4.17 -33.01
CA SER A 666 -20.93 3.61 -33.80
C SER A 666 -19.77 4.59 -34.01
N HIS A 667 -20.06 5.90 -34.05
CA HIS A 667 -19.09 6.97 -34.18
C HIS A 667 -19.19 7.89 -32.97
N LEU A 668 -18.13 7.94 -32.16
CA LEU A 668 -18.05 8.85 -31.01
C LEU A 668 -17.48 10.20 -31.43
N THR A 669 -17.95 11.25 -30.74
CA THR A 669 -17.49 12.63 -30.93
C THR A 669 -17.17 13.27 -29.57
N SER A 670 -16.47 14.41 -29.59
CA SER A 670 -16.16 15.19 -28.38
C SER A 670 -17.42 15.54 -27.57
N SER A 671 -18.54 15.86 -28.22
CA SER A 671 -19.81 16.12 -27.53
C SER A 671 -20.42 14.84 -26.96
N THR A 672 -20.46 13.74 -27.73
CA THR A 672 -20.96 12.43 -27.27
C THR A 672 -20.25 11.98 -26.00
N LEU A 673 -18.91 12.00 -25.99
CA LEU A 673 -18.06 11.55 -24.89
C LEU A 673 -18.30 12.30 -23.57
N ARG A 674 -18.79 13.55 -23.63
CA ARG A 674 -19.04 14.41 -22.46
C ARG A 674 -20.46 14.27 -21.89
N THR A 675 -21.38 13.64 -22.61
CA THR A 675 -22.76 13.44 -22.13
C THR A 675 -22.82 12.46 -20.97
N THR A 676 -23.62 12.76 -19.96
CA THR A 676 -23.90 11.86 -18.83
C THR A 676 -24.53 10.55 -19.30
N GLN A 677 -25.36 10.60 -20.35
CA GLN A 677 -26.00 9.43 -20.95
C GLN A 677 -24.97 8.44 -21.50
N PHE A 678 -24.11 8.85 -22.44
CA PHE A 678 -23.07 7.98 -23.00
C PHE A 678 -22.14 7.41 -21.90
N GLN A 679 -21.72 8.24 -20.95
CA GLN A 679 -20.82 7.82 -19.88
C GLN A 679 -21.47 6.76 -18.98
N THR A 680 -22.75 6.93 -18.64
CA THR A 680 -23.50 5.93 -17.87
C THR A 680 -23.71 4.65 -18.68
N ASP A 681 -24.07 4.78 -19.95
CA ASP A 681 -24.38 3.68 -20.85
C ASP A 681 -23.18 2.77 -21.12
N ILE A 682 -22.00 3.34 -21.41
CA ILE A 682 -20.79 2.55 -21.72
C ILE A 682 -20.26 1.81 -20.48
N PHE A 683 -20.39 2.37 -19.28
CA PHE A 683 -20.01 1.71 -18.03
C PHE A 683 -21.02 0.61 -17.65
N CYS A 684 -22.32 0.88 -17.76
CA CYS A 684 -23.38 -0.12 -17.55
C CYS A 684 -23.33 -1.27 -18.57
N LEU A 685 -23.01 -0.99 -19.84
CA LEU A 685 -22.85 -2.02 -20.87
C LEU A 685 -21.67 -2.95 -20.56
N ARG A 686 -20.51 -2.38 -20.18
CA ARG A 686 -19.32 -3.15 -19.82
C ARG A 686 -19.59 -4.08 -18.63
N GLU A 687 -20.12 -3.58 -17.51
CA GLU A 687 -20.38 -4.41 -16.34
C GLU A 687 -21.43 -5.51 -16.64
N ARG A 688 -22.49 -5.17 -17.39
CA ARG A 688 -23.52 -6.12 -17.82
C ARG A 688 -22.92 -7.25 -18.65
N ASP A 689 -22.18 -6.94 -19.70
CA ASP A 689 -21.64 -7.93 -20.64
C ASP A 689 -20.56 -8.80 -19.98
N LEU A 690 -19.65 -8.21 -19.19
CA LEU A 690 -18.68 -8.98 -18.40
C LEU A 690 -19.36 -9.92 -17.40
N LEU A 691 -20.43 -9.48 -16.72
CA LEU A 691 -21.20 -10.36 -15.83
C LEU A 691 -21.91 -11.48 -16.59
N GLN A 692 -22.45 -11.22 -17.79
CA GLN A 692 -23.08 -12.23 -18.64
C GLN A 692 -22.07 -13.24 -19.19
N ARG A 693 -20.87 -12.81 -19.58
CA ARG A 693 -19.74 -13.68 -19.96
C ARG A 693 -19.31 -14.55 -18.78
N PHE A 694 -19.06 -13.94 -17.62
CA PHE A 694 -18.63 -14.66 -16.42
C PHE A 694 -19.66 -15.70 -15.97
N VAL A 695 -20.96 -15.38 -16.03
CA VAL A 695 -22.03 -16.36 -15.79
C VAL A 695 -22.01 -17.50 -16.82
N THR A 696 -21.83 -17.18 -18.10
CA THR A 696 -21.80 -18.16 -19.20
C THR A 696 -20.61 -19.12 -19.06
N GLU A 697 -19.40 -18.61 -18.91
CA GLU A 697 -18.17 -19.39 -18.79
C GLU A 697 -18.19 -20.26 -17.52
N VAL A 698 -18.61 -19.71 -16.37
CA VAL A 698 -18.78 -20.49 -15.14
C VAL A 698 -19.81 -21.62 -15.32
N SER A 699 -20.90 -21.38 -16.07
CA SER A 699 -21.87 -22.44 -16.38
C SER A 699 -21.35 -23.48 -17.38
N GLN A 700 -20.48 -23.11 -18.32
CA GLN A 700 -19.84 -24.04 -19.25
C GLN A 700 -18.88 -24.99 -18.53
N HIS A 701 -17.99 -24.47 -17.68
CA HIS A 701 -17.09 -25.31 -16.88
C HIS A 701 -17.86 -26.17 -15.85
N GLN A 702 -18.94 -25.66 -15.25
CA GLN A 702 -19.83 -26.48 -14.40
C GLN A 702 -20.46 -27.65 -15.17
N ALA A 703 -20.82 -27.45 -16.44
CA ALA A 703 -21.34 -28.53 -17.30
C ALA A 703 -20.27 -29.55 -17.70
N GLN A 704 -18.98 -29.19 -17.63
CA GLN A 704 -17.83 -30.09 -17.82
C GLN A 704 -17.46 -30.87 -16.54
N GLY A 705 -18.15 -30.61 -15.42
CA GLY A 705 -17.95 -31.32 -14.15
C GLY A 705 -16.87 -30.72 -13.23
N GLU A 706 -16.34 -29.54 -13.55
CA GLU A 706 -15.33 -28.87 -12.74
C GLU A 706 -15.90 -28.34 -11.40
N SER A 707 -15.06 -28.31 -10.37
CA SER A 707 -15.43 -27.72 -9.06
C SER A 707 -15.46 -26.20 -9.13
N ARG A 708 -16.35 -25.56 -8.36
CA ARG A 708 -16.48 -24.09 -8.36
C ARG A 708 -15.18 -23.40 -7.94
N GLU A 709 -14.44 -24.03 -7.06
CA GLU A 709 -13.15 -23.60 -6.53
C GLU A 709 -12.10 -23.55 -7.64
N HIS A 710 -12.07 -24.56 -8.51
CA HIS A 710 -11.20 -24.58 -9.68
C HIS A 710 -11.62 -23.51 -10.70
N ILE A 711 -12.92 -23.47 -11.05
CA ILE A 711 -13.48 -22.52 -12.03
C ILE A 711 -13.14 -21.07 -11.65
N PHE A 712 -13.38 -20.68 -10.40
CA PHE A 712 -13.07 -19.32 -9.95
C PHE A 712 -11.56 -19.01 -9.88
N THR A 713 -10.70 -20.01 -9.92
CA THR A 713 -9.24 -19.85 -9.98
C THR A 713 -8.78 -19.67 -11.43
N VAL A 714 -9.29 -20.46 -12.39
CA VAL A 714 -8.93 -20.32 -13.80
C VAL A 714 -9.56 -19.10 -14.46
N MET A 715 -10.76 -18.68 -14.03
CA MET A 715 -11.47 -17.49 -14.53
C MET A 715 -11.00 -16.16 -13.92
N TYR A 716 -9.78 -16.10 -13.34
CA TYR A 716 -9.35 -14.94 -12.55
C TYR A 716 -9.36 -13.63 -13.35
N GLN A 717 -8.94 -13.65 -14.62
CA GLN A 717 -8.82 -12.44 -15.45
C GLN A 717 -10.19 -11.80 -15.72
N LEU A 718 -11.17 -12.61 -16.12
CA LEU A 718 -12.55 -12.15 -16.34
C LEU A 718 -13.21 -11.71 -15.02
N ALA A 719 -12.91 -12.41 -13.92
CA ALA A 719 -13.36 -11.99 -12.60
C ALA A 719 -12.72 -10.65 -12.16
N GLU A 720 -11.47 -10.37 -12.53
CA GLU A 720 -10.82 -9.09 -12.26
C GLU A 720 -11.42 -7.96 -13.08
N ASP A 721 -11.55 -8.16 -14.40
CA ASP A 721 -12.14 -7.18 -15.32
C ASP A 721 -13.57 -6.79 -14.88
N LEU A 722 -14.39 -7.77 -14.47
CA LEU A 722 -15.73 -7.54 -13.91
C LEU A 722 -15.70 -6.78 -12.58
N GLY A 723 -14.76 -7.10 -11.68
CA GLY A 723 -14.59 -6.39 -10.42
C GLY A 723 -14.20 -4.92 -10.61
N ARG A 724 -13.34 -4.64 -11.60
CA ARG A 724 -12.97 -3.29 -12.03
C ARG A 724 -14.16 -2.55 -12.65
N ALA A 725 -14.92 -3.19 -13.54
CA ALA A 725 -16.10 -2.60 -14.15
C ALA A 725 -17.16 -2.16 -13.12
N PHE A 726 -17.39 -2.98 -12.09
CA PHE A 726 -18.24 -2.62 -10.94
C PHE A 726 -17.72 -1.38 -10.19
N ALA A 727 -16.43 -1.37 -9.85
CA ALA A 727 -15.82 -0.27 -9.11
C ALA A 727 -15.92 1.05 -9.89
N ASP A 728 -15.57 1.02 -11.18
CA ASP A 728 -15.56 2.18 -12.05
C ASP A 728 -16.96 2.78 -12.27
N ARG A 729 -18.00 1.94 -12.44
CA ARG A 729 -19.39 2.41 -12.54
C ARG A 729 -19.86 3.00 -11.22
N LEU A 730 -19.55 2.36 -10.09
CA LEU A 730 -19.90 2.89 -8.78
C LEU A 730 -19.30 4.28 -8.55
N VAL A 731 -18.01 4.45 -8.89
CA VAL A 731 -17.33 5.75 -8.79
C VAL A 731 -18.02 6.79 -9.69
N LEU A 732 -18.35 6.45 -10.94
CA LEU A 732 -19.10 7.35 -11.84
C LEU A 732 -20.47 7.75 -11.26
N GLN A 733 -21.22 6.79 -10.72
CA GLN A 733 -22.52 7.05 -10.09
C GLN A 733 -22.37 8.03 -8.91
N THR A 734 -21.41 7.80 -8.01
CA THR A 734 -21.19 8.70 -6.87
C THR A 734 -20.75 10.10 -7.29
N PHE A 735 -20.06 10.25 -8.43
CA PHE A 735 -19.78 11.56 -9.01
C PHE A 735 -21.06 12.25 -9.47
N LEU A 736 -21.88 11.56 -10.27
CA LEU A 736 -23.14 12.08 -10.80
C LEU A 736 -24.10 12.49 -9.66
N ASP A 737 -24.19 11.68 -8.60
CA ASP A 737 -25.00 11.97 -7.41
C ASP A 737 -24.56 13.28 -6.73
N VAL A 738 -23.24 13.53 -6.60
CA VAL A 738 -22.70 14.78 -6.05
C VAL A 738 -22.95 15.96 -7.00
N GLU A 739 -22.65 15.82 -8.29
CA GLU A 739 -22.86 16.86 -9.32
C GLU A 739 -24.34 17.27 -9.44
N ALA A 740 -25.26 16.34 -9.21
CA ALA A 740 -26.71 16.63 -9.15
C ALA A 740 -27.09 17.58 -8.00
N THR A 741 -26.38 17.54 -6.87
CA THR A 741 -26.62 18.46 -5.73
C THR A 741 -26.12 19.89 -5.95
N VAL A 742 -25.22 20.10 -6.92
CA VAL A 742 -24.62 21.41 -7.19
C VAL A 742 -25.51 22.20 -8.16
N PRO A 743 -25.85 23.47 -7.87
CA PRO A 743 -26.61 24.31 -8.80
C PRO A 743 -25.79 24.68 -10.04
N SER A 744 -26.46 25.03 -11.14
CA SER A 744 -25.79 25.44 -12.38
C SER A 744 -24.89 26.67 -12.17
N GLY A 745 -23.70 26.63 -12.74
CA GLY A 745 -22.66 27.65 -12.59
C GLY A 745 -21.26 27.03 -12.65
N SER A 746 -20.22 27.86 -12.53
CA SER A 746 -18.82 27.48 -12.75
C SER A 746 -18.32 26.27 -11.96
N LEU A 747 -18.81 26.08 -10.73
CA LEU A 747 -18.49 24.89 -9.93
C LEU A 747 -19.06 23.60 -10.56
N LYS A 748 -20.28 23.67 -11.12
CA LYS A 748 -20.87 22.54 -11.84
C LYS A 748 -20.18 22.31 -13.18
N ASP A 749 -19.76 23.37 -13.86
CA ASP A 749 -19.01 23.28 -15.11
C ASP A 749 -17.66 22.58 -14.91
N VAL A 750 -16.88 22.95 -13.88
CA VAL A 750 -15.60 22.28 -13.58
C VAL A 750 -15.79 20.85 -13.09
N LEU A 751 -16.88 20.55 -12.36
CA LEU A 751 -17.27 19.18 -12.03
C LEU A 751 -17.58 18.36 -13.29
N GLY A 752 -18.30 18.93 -14.27
CA GLY A 752 -18.57 18.30 -15.56
C GLY A 752 -17.31 18.02 -16.39
N LEU A 753 -16.31 18.91 -16.34
CA LEU A 753 -14.98 18.67 -16.92
C LEU A 753 -14.25 17.51 -16.22
N MET A 754 -14.24 17.50 -14.88
CA MET A 754 -13.60 16.43 -14.11
C MET A 754 -14.29 15.07 -14.28
N ARG A 755 -15.63 15.01 -14.32
CA ARG A 755 -16.37 13.79 -14.69
C ARG A 755 -15.98 13.31 -16.08
N SER A 756 -15.96 14.21 -17.06
CA SER A 756 -15.61 13.85 -18.43
C SER A 756 -14.18 13.35 -18.55
N MET A 757 -13.23 13.95 -17.82
CA MET A 757 -11.86 13.46 -17.70
C MET A 757 -11.80 12.08 -17.03
N TYR A 758 -12.52 11.87 -15.91
CA TYR A 758 -12.61 10.57 -15.25
C TYR A 758 -13.17 9.47 -16.18
N SER A 759 -14.28 9.73 -16.87
CA SER A 759 -14.86 8.75 -17.79
C SER A 759 -13.94 8.46 -18.98
N THR A 760 -13.34 9.48 -19.60
CA THR A 760 -12.47 9.28 -20.77
C THR A 760 -11.13 8.64 -20.41
N ILE A 761 -10.54 8.92 -19.24
CA ILE A 761 -9.31 8.25 -18.81
C ILE A 761 -9.55 6.77 -18.46
N VAL A 762 -10.70 6.42 -17.87
CA VAL A 762 -11.07 5.01 -17.65
C VAL A 762 -11.26 4.27 -18.99
N LEU A 763 -11.91 4.91 -19.98
CA LEU A 763 -12.06 4.36 -21.34
C LEU A 763 -10.71 4.16 -22.07
N GLU A 764 -9.70 4.97 -21.77
CA GLU A 764 -8.38 4.89 -22.39
C GLU A 764 -7.45 3.87 -21.69
N GLU A 765 -7.51 3.80 -20.36
CA GLU A 765 -6.60 2.97 -19.55
C GLU A 765 -6.99 1.50 -19.50
N ASP A 766 -8.30 1.20 -19.50
CA ASP A 766 -8.78 -0.15 -19.31
C ASP A 766 -8.92 -0.90 -20.65
N SER A 767 -7.99 -1.82 -20.90
CA SER A 767 -7.98 -2.63 -22.12
C SER A 767 -9.26 -3.44 -22.35
N SER A 768 -10.11 -3.67 -21.34
CA SER A 768 -11.40 -4.36 -21.49
C SER A 768 -12.32 -3.71 -22.54
N PHE A 769 -12.26 -2.38 -22.69
CA PHE A 769 -13.06 -1.65 -23.69
C PHE A 769 -12.72 -2.03 -25.13
N LEU A 770 -11.46 -2.35 -25.43
CA LEU A 770 -11.04 -2.88 -26.73
C LEU A 770 -11.16 -4.42 -26.78
N ARG A 771 -10.73 -5.12 -25.73
CA ARG A 771 -10.69 -6.60 -25.63
C ARG A 771 -12.05 -7.24 -25.89
N TYR A 772 -13.13 -6.62 -25.41
CA TYR A 772 -14.49 -7.12 -25.55
C TYR A 772 -15.36 -6.34 -26.56
N GLY A 773 -14.77 -5.38 -27.27
CA GLY A 773 -15.41 -4.66 -28.38
C GLY A 773 -16.41 -3.56 -27.98
N TYR A 774 -16.34 -3.03 -26.75
CA TYR A 774 -17.15 -1.88 -26.33
C TYR A 774 -16.74 -0.57 -27.04
N LEU A 775 -15.47 -0.47 -27.47
CA LEU A 775 -14.94 0.56 -28.36
C LEU A 775 -14.30 -0.08 -29.59
N SER A 776 -14.47 0.56 -30.75
CA SER A 776 -13.62 0.32 -31.92
C SER A 776 -12.26 1.03 -31.76
N VAL A 777 -11.28 0.64 -32.58
CA VAL A 777 -9.96 1.30 -32.62
C VAL A 777 -10.10 2.81 -32.93
N ASP A 778 -10.99 3.17 -33.86
CA ASP A 778 -11.28 4.57 -34.19
C ASP A 778 -11.88 5.33 -33.00
N ASN A 779 -12.85 4.74 -32.30
CA ASN A 779 -13.48 5.36 -31.14
C ASN A 779 -12.48 5.50 -29.98
N ALA A 780 -11.59 4.55 -29.77
CA ALA A 780 -10.49 4.68 -28.81
C ALA A 780 -9.51 5.79 -29.19
N ALA A 781 -9.23 5.98 -30.49
CA ALA A 781 -8.43 7.12 -30.97
C ALA A 781 -9.15 8.47 -30.76
N VAL A 782 -10.49 8.53 -30.81
CA VAL A 782 -11.26 9.72 -30.43
C VAL A 782 -11.17 9.97 -28.92
N VAL A 783 -11.34 8.95 -28.07
CA VAL A 783 -11.17 9.04 -26.61
C VAL A 783 -9.79 9.61 -26.25
N ARG A 784 -8.71 9.07 -26.83
CA ARG A 784 -7.34 9.56 -26.60
C ARG A 784 -7.12 11.03 -26.97
N LYS A 785 -7.75 11.49 -28.06
CA LYS A 785 -7.74 12.93 -28.45
C LYS A 785 -8.54 13.78 -27.46
N GLU A 786 -9.66 13.27 -26.96
CA GLU A 786 -10.52 13.97 -26.01
C GLU A 786 -9.82 14.16 -24.64
N VAL A 787 -9.06 13.17 -24.15
CA VAL A 787 -8.28 13.32 -22.92
C VAL A 787 -7.26 14.46 -23.03
N LEU A 788 -6.59 14.62 -24.17
CA LEU A 788 -5.66 15.76 -24.39
C LEU A 788 -6.39 17.11 -24.39
N LYS A 789 -7.57 17.17 -24.99
CA LYS A 789 -8.43 18.38 -24.98
C LYS A 789 -8.87 18.74 -23.56
N LEU A 790 -9.33 17.75 -22.79
CA LEU A 790 -9.72 17.92 -21.39
C LEU A 790 -8.53 18.30 -20.48
N CYS A 791 -7.30 17.89 -20.80
CA CYS A 791 -6.10 18.37 -20.10
C CYS A 791 -5.93 19.88 -20.28
N SER A 792 -6.00 20.39 -21.52
CA SER A 792 -5.91 21.82 -21.80
C SER A 792 -7.01 22.64 -21.13
N GLU A 793 -8.24 22.11 -21.10
CA GLU A 793 -9.38 22.75 -20.43
C GLU A 793 -9.28 22.70 -18.88
N LEU A 794 -8.67 21.65 -18.31
CA LEU A 794 -8.46 21.55 -16.87
C LEU A 794 -7.25 22.34 -16.35
N ARG A 795 -6.24 22.66 -17.18
CA ARG A 795 -5.07 23.46 -16.74
C ARG A 795 -5.53 24.70 -15.97
N PRO A 796 -6.29 25.67 -16.52
CA PRO A 796 -6.58 26.94 -15.84
C PRO A 796 -7.30 26.79 -14.49
N HIS A 797 -7.79 25.59 -14.17
CA HIS A 797 -8.42 25.26 -12.89
C HIS A 797 -7.47 24.54 -11.92
N ALA A 798 -6.30 24.06 -12.35
CA ALA A 798 -5.41 23.17 -11.61
C ALA A 798 -5.03 23.70 -10.21
N LEU A 799 -4.67 24.98 -10.09
CA LEU A 799 -4.38 25.61 -8.80
C LEU A 799 -5.60 25.57 -7.86
N GLY A 800 -6.77 25.98 -8.34
CA GLY A 800 -8.02 25.97 -7.56
C GLY A 800 -8.43 24.55 -7.17
N LEU A 801 -8.26 23.58 -8.06
CA LEU A 801 -8.58 22.17 -7.83
C LEU A 801 -7.71 21.55 -6.74
N VAL A 802 -6.38 21.79 -6.73
CA VAL A 802 -5.54 21.26 -5.64
C VAL A 802 -5.65 22.06 -4.34
N SER A 803 -5.91 23.37 -4.42
CA SER A 803 -6.14 24.20 -3.22
C SER A 803 -7.46 23.83 -2.52
N SER A 804 -8.45 23.34 -3.25
CA SER A 804 -9.73 22.88 -2.70
C SER A 804 -9.62 21.56 -1.91
N PHE A 805 -8.48 20.86 -1.97
CA PHE A 805 -8.24 19.64 -1.17
C PHE A 805 -8.16 19.90 0.34
N GLY A 806 -8.05 21.16 0.78
CA GLY A 806 -8.07 21.50 2.21
C GLY A 806 -6.83 21.08 3.00
N ILE A 807 -5.75 20.67 2.34
CA ILE A 807 -4.48 20.31 2.97
C ILE A 807 -3.72 21.61 3.33
N PRO A 808 -3.38 21.87 4.61
CA PRO A 808 -2.64 23.07 4.99
C PRO A 808 -1.21 23.07 4.45
N ASP A 809 -0.66 24.25 4.17
CA ASP A 809 0.69 24.46 3.63
C ASP A 809 1.79 23.64 4.33
N ALA A 810 1.69 23.51 5.66
CA ALA A 810 2.65 22.79 6.49
C ALA A 810 2.82 21.30 6.13
N PHE A 811 1.87 20.70 5.40
CA PHE A 811 1.86 19.31 4.98
C PHE A 811 2.28 19.10 3.51
N LEU A 812 2.46 20.18 2.73
CA LEU A 812 2.76 20.10 1.29
C LEU A 812 4.26 20.16 0.95
N GLY A 813 5.12 20.33 1.94
CA GLY A 813 6.57 20.41 1.77
C GLY A 813 7.06 21.69 1.04
N PRO A 814 8.36 22.02 1.11
CA PRO A 814 8.86 23.31 0.62
C PRO A 814 8.68 23.55 -0.88
N ILE A 815 8.74 22.52 -1.72
CA ILE A 815 8.64 22.70 -3.19
C ILE A 815 7.26 23.10 -3.71
N ALA A 816 6.21 23.00 -2.89
CA ALA A 816 4.89 23.55 -3.20
C ALA A 816 4.84 25.09 -3.13
N PHE A 817 5.92 25.73 -2.67
CA PHE A 817 6.06 27.16 -2.42
C PHE A 817 7.37 27.69 -3.03
N ASN A 818 8.02 28.67 -2.40
CA ASN A 818 9.27 29.24 -2.91
C ASN A 818 10.45 28.26 -2.78
N TRP A 819 10.53 27.36 -3.75
CA TRP A 819 11.55 26.33 -3.85
C TRP A 819 12.95 26.88 -4.13
N VAL A 820 13.07 28.13 -4.60
CA VAL A 820 14.37 28.79 -4.76
C VAL A 820 14.92 29.14 -3.38
N ASP A 821 14.19 29.91 -2.58
CA ASP A 821 14.61 30.34 -1.23
C ASP A 821 14.75 29.14 -0.27
N ALA A 822 13.87 28.14 -0.39
CA ALA A 822 13.94 26.91 0.41
C ALA A 822 15.15 26.02 0.08
N ASN A 823 15.84 26.25 -1.05
CA ASN A 823 17.08 25.56 -1.43
C ASN A 823 18.30 26.53 -1.45
N ALA A 824 18.12 27.79 -1.05
CA ALA A 824 19.20 28.77 -1.01
C ALA A 824 20.17 28.48 0.15
N TRP A 825 21.47 28.70 -0.07
CA TRP A 825 22.50 28.43 0.95
C TRP A 825 22.32 29.22 2.25
N SER A 826 21.66 30.39 2.19
CA SER A 826 21.43 31.28 3.34
C SER A 826 20.23 30.89 4.22
N SER A 827 19.52 29.78 3.93
CA SER A 827 18.37 29.31 4.73
C SER A 827 18.65 28.00 5.50
N VAL A 828 19.93 27.65 5.67
CA VAL A 828 20.44 26.51 6.45
C VAL A 828 21.12 26.99 7.73
#